data_AF-A0A6S7H9A7-F1
#
_entry.id   AF-A0A6S7H9A7-F1
#
_cell.length_a   1.000
_cell.length_b   1.000
_cell.length_c   1.000
_cell.angle_alpha   90.00
_cell.angle_beta   90.00
_cell.angle_gamma   90.00
#
_symmetry.space_group_name_H-M   'P 1'
#
loop_
_entity.id
_entity.type
_entity.pdbx_description
1 polymer ?
#
loop_
_entity_poly.entity_id
_entity_poly.type
_entity_poly.pdbx_seq_one_letter_code
_entity_poly.pdbx_strand_id
1 'polypeptide(L)'
;MDDASLQKLSVSPGKLSPKFNKDITEYSLVVGSSVKELKVSPLTSDNNACYSISGSNGGKTVPLQEGALTVITVEVTSEDGTIKNYIINTTRLSSSDASLSGLSLSSGTVLPPFNPNCTLYTSTTPYHITTIEVKPAAPDKGIGVVVRNSPDAKPLELNCGETCIYIDVTSPDKTTSKTYQLLIQRAKIPWHITTIDISNICNYSCPVCLAIIHCPKSIAETKPKHVFCKSCIDELTRTTKRDPLNEQLLTGDWLVNELSLEETLTSLAVCCVFARYGCNEKPKLGELGFHMKQCEFRLCFVEKSEELTLNKILEEKMKNLCVSCPECNMNVRSAEIDNHKGNMCCAKLRDEVSLPKVGVRQWEKKLQQETSEKSVDIITQNAEEQEKLYFQNLLVFGQSRHCDSSSSPMKYLRTASELYATAIKLSSKDGKLHFKLGQILEEMHFVEDCFGFKQEEETETPAIDFNQRSRDSSKEDDIQAICEQRGFGRNPPLALQLKAIDQEYHYLLESQQSDRCEYVQKLYAWKSKQATQDGKVAQLASDEEGTFGKAYLKYCDAASFASDNYLYHLHIGRFLSLQGKHDEAVKRLQIAVGLKPVNVESRFYLGLALLQQADKSREHEAIQYVHEGLEHLLYKLTLQAESLSDRTSTQLHSSELLDITNVQCLKGFLTLGRALTSTATKIPNHFLKPDEIFRSVASLAVRALCSITHKGELYHQIERTFLEAHSCLLQWMVEVQKKGGAGIQESVVATHCDNLCSLLKVLSLPKDNALLQLQEKTCQQGVILHPQNSRALYMLGDAQLSRHDNEINNNNNTGALEEAEKSFRASLELEGKPSGGKEVPALIQEQQWWKERQSAKTKETSSSSTKTATTAKENQRVSPTKGTTSRGRGRGTPVKTTTTTTTTTRGQTKQPASKAAPVKTSVAAKTSNVKTARTSAPKQSAPAAKPTVGKAPCRSCSHTKTEGISKQTPPPTNPNPPTSQSTPQEAVGPPNTKSYHPRLGLARVLTRLGSDHDAVRRFYEECITMEPNLHDAYIELGEILVKSDPLGAVEVYSKYPFPDPLTYDDAYLHGEIARLLIKHEKLDDPRLGPSMIALGKVMGFSVLEKYVDILDSKLQYSKLLMQIYAQVNGKNVDDPDLQQFFKFKCWI
;
A
#
# COMPACT_ATOMS: atom_id res chain seq x y z
N MET A 1 -79.92 0.05 -14.82
CA MET A 1 -78.99 0.66 -13.82
C MET A 1 -77.72 1.05 -14.55
N ASP A 2 -76.87 1.85 -13.91
CA ASP A 2 -75.63 2.45 -14.45
C ASP A 2 -74.34 1.72 -14.03
N ASP A 3 -74.43 0.64 -13.24
CA ASP A 3 -73.26 -0.08 -12.73
C ASP A 3 -72.60 -1.00 -13.78
N ALA A 4 -71.74 -0.40 -14.60
CA ALA A 4 -70.85 -1.09 -15.53
C ALA A 4 -69.61 -1.71 -14.85
N SER A 5 -69.60 -1.96 -13.53
CA SER A 5 -68.43 -2.57 -12.86
C SER A 5 -68.40 -4.11 -12.93
N LEU A 6 -67.21 -4.68 -12.74
CA LEU A 6 -67.02 -6.12 -12.54
C LEU A 6 -67.02 -6.47 -11.05
N GLN A 7 -67.80 -7.49 -10.66
CA GLN A 7 -67.70 -8.14 -9.35
C GLN A 7 -66.40 -8.95 -9.24
N LYS A 8 -65.92 -9.53 -10.36
CA LYS A 8 -64.72 -10.35 -10.41
C LYS A 8 -64.11 -10.36 -11.81
N LEU A 9 -62.80 -10.11 -11.90
CA LEU A 9 -61.98 -10.43 -13.08
C LEU A 9 -60.97 -11.52 -12.71
N SER A 10 -60.84 -12.53 -13.55
CA SER A 10 -59.88 -13.62 -13.36
C SER A 10 -59.34 -14.15 -14.69
N VAL A 11 -58.09 -14.62 -14.68
CA VAL A 11 -57.37 -15.09 -15.87
C VAL A 11 -56.74 -16.46 -15.60
N SER A 12 -56.59 -17.29 -16.64
CA SER A 12 -55.91 -18.58 -16.55
C SER A 12 -55.25 -18.96 -17.88
N PRO A 13 -53.99 -19.43 -17.88
CA PRO A 13 -53.07 -19.49 -16.74
C PRO A 13 -52.51 -18.09 -16.41
N GLY A 14 -52.29 -17.79 -15.12
CA GLY A 14 -51.68 -16.52 -14.70
C GLY A 14 -52.25 -15.96 -13.40
N LYS A 15 -51.80 -14.75 -13.05
CA LYS A 15 -52.37 -13.89 -11.99
C LYS A 15 -52.21 -12.43 -12.41
N LEU A 16 -53.26 -11.63 -12.25
CA LEU A 16 -53.20 -10.19 -12.50
C LEU A 16 -52.34 -9.49 -11.46
N SER A 17 -51.58 -8.47 -11.90
CA SER A 17 -50.90 -7.50 -11.05
C SER A 17 -51.33 -6.07 -11.46
N PRO A 18 -51.95 -5.27 -10.57
CA PRO A 18 -52.29 -5.58 -9.18
C PRO A 18 -53.37 -6.68 -9.06
N LYS A 19 -53.67 -7.12 -7.82
CA LYS A 19 -54.84 -7.98 -7.57
C LYS A 19 -56.11 -7.24 -8.00
N PHE A 20 -57.08 -7.96 -8.57
CA PHE A 20 -58.32 -7.36 -9.07
C PHE A 20 -59.05 -6.53 -8.00
N ASN A 21 -59.44 -5.32 -8.40
CA ASN A 21 -60.35 -4.44 -7.69
C ASN A 21 -61.28 -3.78 -8.73
N LYS A 22 -62.59 -3.72 -8.45
CA LYS A 22 -63.60 -3.14 -9.37
C LYS A 22 -63.32 -1.69 -9.80
N ASP A 23 -62.53 -0.97 -9.02
CA ASP A 23 -62.19 0.44 -9.24
C ASP A 23 -60.84 0.63 -9.97
N ILE A 24 -60.05 -0.45 -10.13
CA ILE A 24 -58.82 -0.45 -10.94
C ILE A 24 -59.13 -0.98 -12.34
N THR A 25 -58.86 -0.16 -13.35
CA THR A 25 -59.12 -0.44 -14.78
C THR A 25 -57.92 -0.99 -15.54
N GLU A 26 -56.71 -0.99 -14.98
CA GLU A 26 -55.50 -1.48 -15.67
C GLU A 26 -54.80 -2.60 -14.88
N TYR A 27 -54.39 -3.63 -15.61
CA TYR A 27 -53.70 -4.81 -15.09
C TYR A 27 -52.55 -5.24 -15.99
N SER A 28 -51.54 -5.85 -15.39
CA SER A 28 -50.42 -6.50 -16.07
C SER A 28 -50.39 -8.01 -15.80
N LEU A 29 -49.90 -8.76 -16.78
CA LEU A 29 -49.69 -10.20 -16.72
C LEU A 29 -48.49 -10.60 -17.58
N VAL A 30 -47.66 -11.54 -17.11
CA VAL A 30 -46.65 -12.23 -17.92
C VAL A 30 -46.93 -13.73 -17.87
N VAL A 31 -46.81 -14.41 -19.01
CA VAL A 31 -47.00 -15.86 -19.14
C VAL A 31 -45.85 -16.54 -19.89
N GLY A 32 -45.61 -17.81 -19.54
CA GLY A 32 -44.59 -18.66 -20.18
C GLY A 32 -44.83 -18.84 -21.69
N SER A 33 -43.76 -19.11 -22.42
CA SER A 33 -43.73 -19.27 -23.88
C SER A 33 -44.68 -20.34 -24.40
N SER A 34 -44.91 -21.39 -23.62
CA SER A 34 -45.86 -22.48 -23.89
C SER A 34 -47.35 -22.06 -23.86
N VAL A 35 -47.68 -20.91 -23.25
CA VAL A 35 -49.05 -20.41 -23.12
C VAL A 35 -49.47 -19.69 -24.41
N LYS A 36 -50.04 -20.44 -25.35
CA LYS A 36 -50.50 -19.91 -26.65
C LYS A 36 -51.81 -19.11 -26.58
N GLU A 37 -52.61 -19.31 -25.53
CA GLU A 37 -53.87 -18.58 -25.31
C GLU A 37 -54.09 -18.29 -23.82
N LEU A 38 -54.81 -17.20 -23.53
CA LEU A 38 -55.23 -16.81 -22.18
C LEU A 38 -56.74 -16.89 -22.06
N LYS A 39 -57.25 -17.66 -21.09
CA LYS A 39 -58.67 -17.65 -20.73
C LYS A 39 -58.96 -16.49 -19.79
N VAL A 40 -59.79 -15.54 -20.23
CA VAL A 40 -60.30 -14.44 -19.41
C VAL A 40 -61.69 -14.78 -18.91
N SER A 41 -61.99 -14.50 -17.65
CA SER A 41 -63.25 -14.85 -17.00
C SER A 41 -63.69 -13.71 -16.09
N PRO A 42 -64.39 -12.71 -16.68
CA PRO A 42 -65.06 -11.65 -15.94
C PRO A 42 -66.45 -12.09 -15.45
N LEU A 43 -66.95 -11.36 -14.46
CA LEU A 43 -68.30 -11.44 -13.90
C LEU A 43 -68.69 -10.00 -13.53
N THR A 44 -69.82 -9.54 -14.07
CA THR A 44 -70.39 -8.20 -13.83
C THR A 44 -70.93 -8.05 -12.41
N SER A 45 -71.06 -6.80 -11.95
CA SER A 45 -71.71 -6.47 -10.67
C SER A 45 -73.24 -6.54 -10.78
N ASP A 46 -73.80 -6.03 -11.88
CA ASP A 46 -75.20 -6.20 -12.27
C ASP A 46 -75.40 -7.48 -13.11
N ASN A 47 -76.54 -8.15 -12.92
CA ASN A 47 -76.96 -9.29 -13.74
C ASN A 47 -77.49 -8.85 -15.13
N ASN A 48 -77.93 -7.59 -15.26
CA ASN A 48 -78.43 -7.03 -16.52
C ASN A 48 -77.29 -6.42 -17.39
N ALA A 49 -76.11 -6.19 -16.81
CA ALA A 49 -74.95 -5.71 -17.56
C ALA A 49 -74.32 -6.81 -18.42
N CYS A 50 -73.84 -6.44 -19.61
CA CYS A 50 -73.13 -7.35 -20.52
C CYS A 50 -71.64 -6.99 -20.61
N TYR A 51 -70.84 -7.85 -21.25
CA TYR A 51 -69.43 -7.56 -21.52
C TYR A 51 -68.97 -8.08 -22.88
N SER A 52 -68.03 -7.37 -23.49
CA SER A 52 -67.25 -7.80 -24.66
C SER A 52 -65.78 -8.03 -24.25
N ILE A 53 -65.07 -8.89 -24.97
CA ILE A 53 -63.63 -9.13 -24.75
C ILE A 53 -62.93 -8.96 -26.09
N SER A 54 -62.25 -7.84 -26.28
CA SER A 54 -61.44 -7.58 -27.47
C SER A 54 -60.21 -8.49 -27.52
N GLY A 55 -59.72 -8.78 -28.73
CA GLY A 55 -58.59 -9.69 -28.97
C GLY A 55 -58.96 -11.18 -29.04
N SER A 56 -60.17 -11.59 -28.67
CA SER A 56 -60.69 -12.93 -28.96
C SER A 56 -61.58 -12.94 -30.22
N ASN A 57 -61.76 -14.11 -30.84
CA ASN A 57 -62.75 -14.32 -31.89
C ASN A 57 -64.17 -14.48 -31.28
N GLY A 58 -64.61 -13.52 -30.46
CA GLY A 58 -65.88 -13.58 -29.72
C GLY A 58 -65.92 -14.61 -28.58
N GLY A 59 -64.76 -15.11 -28.14
CA GLY A 59 -64.63 -16.17 -27.15
C GLY A 59 -64.12 -15.68 -25.79
N LYS A 60 -64.07 -16.60 -24.81
CA LYS A 60 -63.42 -16.37 -23.50
C LYS A 60 -61.91 -16.67 -23.49
N THR A 61 -61.33 -17.03 -24.63
CA THR A 61 -59.88 -17.23 -24.82
C THR A 61 -59.32 -16.27 -25.85
N VAL A 62 -58.17 -15.67 -25.53
CA VAL A 62 -57.43 -14.74 -26.39
C VAL A 62 -56.12 -15.40 -26.82
N PRO A 63 -55.82 -15.54 -28.13
CA PRO A 63 -54.53 -16.04 -28.59
C PRO A 63 -53.43 -15.00 -28.31
N LEU A 64 -52.25 -15.47 -27.89
CA LEU A 64 -51.13 -14.61 -27.50
C LEU A 64 -49.96 -14.71 -28.48
N GLN A 65 -49.57 -13.57 -29.05
CA GLN A 65 -48.42 -13.49 -29.94
C GLN A 65 -47.10 -13.67 -29.16
N GLU A 66 -46.13 -14.33 -29.78
CA GLU A 66 -44.88 -14.69 -29.10
C GLU A 66 -43.92 -13.50 -28.99
N GLY A 67 -43.34 -13.30 -27.80
CA GLY A 67 -42.40 -12.19 -27.53
C GLY A 67 -43.05 -10.80 -27.52
N ALA A 68 -44.36 -10.70 -27.65
CA ALA A 68 -45.09 -9.45 -27.82
C ALA A 68 -46.07 -9.16 -26.66
N LEU A 69 -46.34 -7.87 -26.46
CA LEU A 69 -47.43 -7.40 -25.60
C LEU A 69 -48.76 -7.53 -26.34
N THR A 70 -49.67 -8.33 -25.79
CA THR A 70 -51.07 -8.42 -26.22
C THR A 70 -51.94 -7.62 -25.24
N VAL A 71 -52.55 -6.54 -25.74
CA VAL A 71 -53.49 -5.71 -24.96
C VAL A 71 -54.89 -6.30 -25.09
N ILE A 72 -55.53 -6.60 -23.96
CA ILE A 72 -56.86 -7.21 -23.91
C ILE A 72 -57.80 -6.26 -23.17
N THR A 73 -58.75 -5.65 -23.87
CA THR A 73 -59.78 -4.82 -23.23
C THR A 73 -61.04 -5.64 -23.00
N VAL A 74 -61.45 -5.76 -21.73
CA VAL A 74 -62.77 -6.22 -21.32
C VAL A 74 -63.65 -4.99 -21.16
N GLU A 75 -64.56 -4.81 -22.10
CA GLU A 75 -65.55 -3.73 -22.10
C GLU A 75 -66.80 -4.23 -21.38
N VAL A 76 -67.33 -3.46 -20.44
CA VAL A 76 -68.56 -3.77 -19.71
C VAL A 76 -69.57 -2.67 -20.00
N THR A 77 -70.80 -3.05 -20.33
CA THR A 77 -71.88 -2.13 -20.66
C THR A 77 -73.08 -2.43 -19.77
N SER A 78 -73.55 -1.43 -19.03
CA SER A 78 -74.74 -1.52 -18.19
C SER A 78 -76.04 -1.34 -19.00
N GLU A 79 -77.18 -1.60 -18.35
CA GLU A 79 -78.52 -1.56 -18.94
C GLU A 79 -78.90 -0.20 -19.56
N ASP A 80 -78.33 0.90 -19.05
CA ASP A 80 -78.51 2.26 -19.56
C ASP A 80 -77.56 2.65 -20.72
N GLY A 81 -76.60 1.78 -21.05
CA GLY A 81 -75.55 2.04 -22.04
C GLY A 81 -74.28 2.71 -21.51
N THR A 82 -74.13 2.89 -20.20
CA THR A 82 -72.85 3.33 -19.61
C THR A 82 -71.76 2.25 -19.80
N ILE A 83 -70.55 2.66 -20.22
CA ILE A 83 -69.45 1.75 -20.57
C ILE A 83 -68.26 1.93 -19.62
N LYS A 84 -67.69 0.81 -19.14
CA LYS A 84 -66.43 0.78 -18.37
C LYS A 84 -65.47 -0.26 -18.93
N ASN A 85 -64.24 0.18 -19.20
CA ASN A 85 -63.18 -0.66 -19.78
C ASN A 85 -62.17 -1.13 -18.74
N TYR A 86 -61.82 -2.41 -18.79
CA TYR A 86 -60.76 -3.05 -17.99
C TYR A 86 -59.68 -3.62 -18.92
N ILE A 87 -58.49 -3.04 -18.89
CA ILE A 87 -57.37 -3.36 -19.77
C ILE A 87 -56.42 -4.35 -19.07
N ILE A 88 -56.08 -5.44 -19.76
CA ILE A 88 -55.09 -6.44 -19.31
C ILE A 88 -53.93 -6.47 -20.31
N ASN A 89 -52.80 -5.89 -19.91
CA ASN A 89 -51.54 -5.89 -20.63
C ASN A 89 -50.83 -7.25 -20.42
N THR A 90 -50.95 -8.16 -21.39
CA THR A 90 -50.44 -9.54 -21.29
C THR A 90 -49.21 -9.75 -22.18
N THR A 91 -48.06 -10.02 -21.59
CA THR A 91 -46.84 -10.38 -22.34
C THR A 91 -46.61 -11.88 -22.33
N ARG A 92 -46.50 -12.50 -23.51
CA ARG A 92 -46.07 -13.91 -23.66
C ARG A 92 -44.58 -13.94 -23.98
N LEU A 93 -43.81 -14.65 -23.17
CA LEU A 93 -42.37 -14.84 -23.36
C LEU A 93 -42.07 -15.59 -24.66
N SER A 94 -40.89 -15.39 -25.26
CA SER A 94 -40.47 -16.18 -26.42
C SER A 94 -39.91 -17.53 -26.01
N SER A 95 -40.16 -18.55 -26.84
CA SER A 95 -39.64 -19.90 -26.69
C SER A 95 -38.14 -20.02 -26.98
N SER A 96 -37.54 -19.02 -27.64
CA SER A 96 -36.10 -18.94 -27.93
C SER A 96 -35.32 -18.04 -26.95
N ASP A 97 -35.97 -17.45 -25.94
CA ASP A 97 -35.29 -16.66 -24.92
C ASP A 97 -34.58 -17.55 -23.88
N ALA A 98 -33.34 -17.21 -23.57
CA ALA A 98 -32.48 -17.85 -22.56
C ALA A 98 -32.05 -16.86 -21.47
N SER A 99 -32.90 -15.87 -21.15
CA SER A 99 -32.65 -14.89 -20.08
C SER A 99 -33.02 -15.41 -18.68
N LEU A 100 -32.28 -14.95 -17.66
CA LEU A 100 -32.72 -15.04 -16.26
C LEU A 100 -33.56 -13.81 -15.88
N SER A 101 -34.57 -14.01 -15.04
CA SER A 101 -35.37 -12.93 -14.43
C SER A 101 -34.79 -12.42 -13.11
N GLY A 102 -33.83 -13.14 -12.53
CA GLY A 102 -33.12 -12.72 -11.32
C GLY A 102 -31.94 -13.63 -10.98
N LEU A 103 -31.05 -13.12 -10.13
CA LEU A 103 -29.94 -13.88 -9.54
C LEU A 103 -29.79 -13.46 -8.08
N SER A 104 -29.79 -14.44 -7.18
CA SER A 104 -29.68 -14.23 -5.72
C SER A 104 -28.74 -15.24 -5.08
N LEU A 105 -28.17 -14.88 -3.92
CA LEU A 105 -27.11 -15.62 -3.23
C LEU A 105 -27.47 -15.82 -1.74
N SER A 106 -26.92 -16.85 -1.09
CA SER A 106 -27.03 -17.00 0.37
C SER A 106 -26.13 -16.03 1.16
N SER A 107 -25.13 -15.42 0.53
CA SER A 107 -24.24 -14.43 1.12
C SER A 107 -23.63 -13.53 0.04
N GLY A 108 -23.38 -12.26 0.39
CA GLY A 108 -22.88 -11.24 -0.53
C GLY A 108 -23.94 -10.67 -1.47
N THR A 109 -23.62 -9.52 -2.08
CA THR A 109 -24.51 -8.79 -3.00
C THR A 109 -24.01 -8.94 -4.43
N VAL A 110 -24.91 -9.21 -5.37
CA VAL A 110 -24.60 -9.29 -6.81
C VAL A 110 -24.38 -7.87 -7.35
N LEU A 111 -23.18 -7.61 -7.88
CA LEU A 111 -22.76 -6.34 -8.46
C LEU A 111 -22.24 -6.54 -9.90
N PRO A 112 -22.68 -5.75 -10.89
CA PRO A 112 -23.73 -4.72 -10.81
C PRO A 112 -25.11 -5.33 -10.46
N PRO A 113 -26.10 -4.51 -10.06
CA PRO A 113 -27.47 -4.99 -9.84
C PRO A 113 -27.98 -5.79 -11.05
N PHE A 114 -28.68 -6.90 -10.78
CA PHE A 114 -29.01 -7.88 -11.81
C PHE A 114 -29.79 -7.28 -12.99
N ASN A 115 -29.29 -7.53 -14.21
CA ASN A 115 -29.88 -7.15 -15.48
C ASN A 115 -29.74 -8.33 -16.47
N PRO A 116 -30.83 -8.80 -17.11
CA PRO A 116 -30.79 -9.98 -18.00
C PRO A 116 -29.79 -9.85 -19.16
N ASN A 117 -29.43 -8.63 -19.56
CA ASN A 117 -28.47 -8.37 -20.64
C ASN A 117 -27.00 -8.46 -20.18
N CYS A 118 -26.69 -8.21 -18.90
CA CYS A 118 -25.34 -8.35 -18.37
C CYS A 118 -25.03 -9.82 -18.06
N THR A 119 -23.93 -10.34 -18.58
CA THR A 119 -23.47 -11.73 -18.38
C THR A 119 -22.38 -11.89 -17.33
N LEU A 120 -21.68 -10.81 -16.94
CA LEU A 120 -20.59 -10.85 -15.95
C LEU A 120 -21.03 -10.17 -14.65
N TYR A 121 -20.92 -10.91 -13.55
CA TYR A 121 -21.23 -10.45 -12.20
C TYR A 121 -20.10 -10.70 -11.22
N THR A 122 -20.06 -9.89 -10.18
CA THR A 122 -19.18 -10.02 -9.02
C THR A 122 -20.00 -10.08 -7.74
N SER A 123 -19.45 -10.69 -6.70
CA SER A 123 -19.98 -10.59 -5.34
C SER A 123 -18.84 -10.81 -4.34
N THR A 124 -18.83 -10.04 -3.25
CA THR A 124 -17.89 -10.24 -2.14
C THR A 124 -18.56 -11.01 -1.02
N THR A 125 -17.88 -12.02 -0.46
CA THR A 125 -18.37 -12.80 0.70
C THR A 125 -17.43 -12.74 1.90
N PRO A 126 -17.93 -12.83 3.15
CA PRO A 126 -17.09 -12.75 4.35
C PRO A 126 -16.03 -13.85 4.38
N TYR A 127 -14.87 -13.59 4.98
CA TYR A 127 -13.71 -14.50 4.91
C TYR A 127 -13.99 -15.92 5.44
N HIS A 128 -14.96 -16.03 6.36
CA HIS A 128 -15.34 -17.28 7.04
C HIS A 128 -16.43 -18.09 6.33
N ILE A 129 -17.01 -17.59 5.23
CA ILE A 129 -18.00 -18.32 4.44
C ILE A 129 -17.27 -19.25 3.47
N THR A 130 -17.40 -20.57 3.68
CA THR A 130 -16.73 -21.62 2.89
C THR A 130 -17.60 -22.18 1.77
N THR A 131 -18.92 -21.94 1.80
CA THR A 131 -19.86 -22.39 0.77
C THR A 131 -20.90 -21.33 0.42
N ILE A 132 -21.49 -21.41 -0.77
CA ILE A 132 -22.52 -20.48 -1.24
C ILE A 132 -23.66 -21.22 -1.95
N GLU A 133 -24.90 -20.81 -1.72
CA GLU A 133 -26.05 -21.22 -2.52
C GLU A 133 -26.32 -20.15 -3.58
N VAL A 134 -26.36 -20.56 -4.85
CA VAL A 134 -26.69 -19.68 -5.98
C VAL A 134 -28.10 -19.99 -6.45
N LYS A 135 -28.97 -18.98 -6.40
CA LYS A 135 -30.41 -19.09 -6.67
C LYS A 135 -30.77 -18.20 -7.86
N PRO A 136 -30.56 -18.69 -9.10
CA PRO A 136 -31.05 -18.04 -10.30
C PRO A 136 -32.57 -18.21 -10.41
N ALA A 137 -33.24 -17.22 -10.98
CA ALA A 137 -34.66 -17.25 -11.31
C ALA A 137 -34.84 -17.14 -12.83
N ALA A 138 -35.73 -17.95 -13.39
CA ALA A 138 -36.12 -17.89 -14.79
C ALA A 138 -37.57 -17.34 -14.92
N PRO A 139 -37.88 -16.56 -15.97
CA PRO A 139 -39.23 -16.04 -16.19
C PRO A 139 -40.21 -17.11 -16.70
N ASP A 140 -39.71 -18.18 -17.33
CA ASP A 140 -40.47 -19.36 -17.76
C ASP A 140 -39.93 -20.63 -17.09
N LYS A 141 -40.83 -21.57 -16.79
CA LYS A 141 -40.48 -22.92 -16.30
C LYS A 141 -39.92 -23.83 -17.40
N GLY A 142 -40.09 -23.46 -18.67
CA GLY A 142 -39.50 -24.15 -19.81
C GLY A 142 -37.99 -23.92 -19.96
N ILE A 143 -37.46 -22.84 -19.38
CA ILE A 143 -36.03 -22.51 -19.44
C ILE A 143 -35.23 -23.52 -18.62
N GLY A 144 -34.24 -24.16 -19.23
CA GLY A 144 -33.29 -25.02 -18.53
C GLY A 144 -32.21 -24.16 -17.88
N VAL A 145 -32.09 -24.19 -16.55
CA VAL A 145 -31.02 -23.48 -15.81
C VAL A 145 -30.12 -24.51 -15.13
N VAL A 146 -28.82 -24.44 -15.41
CA VAL A 146 -27.80 -25.34 -14.83
C VAL A 146 -26.68 -24.49 -14.22
N VAL A 147 -26.59 -24.50 -12.89
CA VAL A 147 -25.41 -23.97 -12.18
C VAL A 147 -24.32 -25.04 -12.22
N ARG A 148 -23.20 -24.76 -12.90
CA ARG A 148 -22.10 -25.74 -13.02
C ARG A 148 -21.58 -26.11 -11.62
N ASN A 149 -21.22 -27.38 -11.46
CA ASN A 149 -20.73 -27.97 -10.21
C ASN A 149 -21.70 -27.94 -9.01
N SER A 150 -22.98 -27.56 -9.20
CA SER A 150 -24.04 -27.61 -8.17
C SER A 150 -25.17 -28.59 -8.55
N PRO A 151 -24.90 -29.92 -8.58
CA PRO A 151 -25.97 -30.91 -8.73
C PRO A 151 -26.93 -30.83 -7.53
N ASP A 152 -28.22 -30.98 -7.81
CA ASP A 152 -29.31 -30.95 -6.82
C ASP A 152 -29.41 -29.64 -6.00
N ALA A 153 -28.90 -28.52 -6.53
CA ALA A 153 -28.87 -27.20 -5.87
C ALA A 153 -28.14 -27.19 -4.51
N LYS A 154 -27.15 -28.08 -4.33
CA LYS A 154 -26.28 -28.11 -3.14
C LYS A 154 -25.38 -26.86 -3.08
N PRO A 155 -25.03 -26.38 -1.86
CA PRO A 155 -24.06 -25.29 -1.71
C PRO A 155 -22.73 -25.62 -2.41
N LEU A 156 -22.23 -24.67 -3.20
CA LEU A 156 -20.92 -24.74 -3.86
C LEU A 156 -19.82 -24.42 -2.87
N GLU A 157 -18.71 -25.16 -2.88
CA GLU A 157 -17.50 -24.81 -2.13
C GLU A 157 -16.82 -23.57 -2.74
N LEU A 158 -16.23 -22.73 -1.87
CA LEU A 158 -15.51 -21.53 -2.25
C LEU A 158 -14.00 -21.67 -1.97
N ASN A 159 -13.19 -21.26 -2.95
CA ASN A 159 -11.75 -21.08 -2.81
C ASN A 159 -11.39 -20.05 -1.72
N CYS A 160 -10.11 -19.89 -1.37
CA CYS A 160 -9.69 -18.94 -0.33
C CYS A 160 -9.69 -17.46 -0.79
N GLY A 161 -9.56 -17.20 -2.09
CA GLY A 161 -9.66 -15.88 -2.72
C GLY A 161 -10.84 -15.77 -3.69
N GLU A 162 -10.62 -16.08 -4.97
CA GLU A 162 -11.62 -15.98 -6.05
C GLU A 162 -12.20 -17.34 -6.47
N THR A 163 -13.51 -17.39 -6.75
CA THR A 163 -14.21 -18.57 -7.29
C THR A 163 -15.09 -18.16 -8.47
N CYS A 164 -14.84 -18.73 -9.65
CA CYS A 164 -15.65 -18.52 -10.86
C CYS A 164 -16.79 -19.54 -10.95
N ILE A 165 -18.03 -19.07 -10.79
CA ILE A 165 -19.24 -19.87 -10.97
C ILE A 165 -19.84 -19.56 -12.35
N TYR A 166 -20.26 -20.59 -13.08
CA TYR A 166 -20.95 -20.45 -14.36
C TYR A 166 -22.38 -20.97 -14.25
N ILE A 167 -23.33 -20.20 -14.78
CA ILE A 167 -24.76 -20.54 -14.84
C ILE A 167 -25.12 -20.61 -16.31
N ASP A 168 -25.32 -21.82 -16.83
CA ASP A 168 -25.80 -22.03 -18.19
C ASP A 168 -27.31 -21.99 -18.22
N VAL A 169 -27.85 -21.28 -19.22
CA VAL A 169 -29.28 -21.10 -19.42
C VAL A 169 -29.61 -21.50 -20.85
N THR A 170 -30.53 -22.43 -21.04
CA THR A 170 -31.01 -22.92 -22.35
C THR A 170 -32.47 -22.54 -22.53
N SER A 171 -32.81 -22.04 -23.71
CA SER A 171 -34.17 -21.62 -24.05
C SER A 171 -35.18 -22.78 -24.01
N PRO A 172 -36.49 -22.52 -23.83
CA PRO A 172 -37.53 -23.54 -23.85
C PRO A 172 -37.55 -24.42 -25.11
N ASP A 173 -37.22 -23.86 -26.28
CA ASP A 173 -37.09 -24.56 -27.56
C ASP A 173 -35.72 -25.24 -27.78
N LYS A 174 -34.74 -24.95 -26.90
CA LYS A 174 -33.34 -25.37 -26.95
C LYS A 174 -32.54 -24.86 -28.17
N THR A 175 -33.01 -23.82 -28.88
CA THR A 175 -32.28 -23.23 -30.01
C THR A 175 -31.21 -22.24 -29.58
N THR A 176 -31.35 -21.60 -28.42
CA THR A 176 -30.36 -20.65 -27.88
C THR A 176 -29.85 -21.10 -26.51
N SER A 177 -28.69 -20.58 -26.12
CA SER A 177 -28.18 -20.71 -24.77
C SER A 177 -27.32 -19.50 -24.40
N LYS A 178 -27.33 -19.14 -23.11
CA LYS A 178 -26.64 -17.99 -22.54
C LYS A 178 -25.96 -18.40 -21.24
N THR A 179 -24.66 -18.14 -21.12
CA THR A 179 -23.90 -18.38 -19.89
C THR A 179 -23.74 -17.07 -19.13
N TYR A 180 -24.10 -17.08 -17.85
CA TYR A 180 -23.80 -16.02 -16.90
C TYR A 180 -22.58 -16.44 -16.05
N GLN A 181 -21.59 -15.57 -15.95
CA GLN A 181 -20.38 -15.76 -15.14
C GLN A 181 -20.51 -14.94 -13.85
N LEU A 182 -20.31 -15.58 -12.71
CA LEU A 182 -20.36 -14.97 -11.38
C LEU A 182 -19.02 -15.21 -10.67
N LEU A 183 -18.27 -14.13 -10.46
CA LEU A 183 -17.02 -14.13 -9.70
C LEU A 183 -17.32 -13.86 -8.22
N ILE A 184 -17.19 -14.88 -7.37
CA ILE A 184 -17.24 -14.73 -5.92
C ILE A 184 -15.84 -14.45 -5.39
N GLN A 185 -15.66 -13.36 -4.66
CA GLN A 185 -14.42 -13.02 -3.99
C GLN A 185 -14.60 -13.07 -2.47
N ARG A 186 -13.87 -13.95 -1.77
CA ARG A 186 -13.83 -13.95 -0.30
C ARG A 186 -12.91 -12.87 0.22
N ALA A 187 -13.34 -12.16 1.28
CA ALA A 187 -12.52 -11.14 1.93
C ALA A 187 -11.20 -11.72 2.46
N LYS A 188 -10.08 -10.98 2.26
CA LYS A 188 -8.76 -11.39 2.75
C LYS A 188 -8.73 -11.41 4.28
N ILE A 189 -8.30 -12.52 4.87
CA ILE A 189 -7.98 -12.62 6.30
C ILE A 189 -6.89 -11.58 6.63
N PRO A 190 -7.08 -10.70 7.64
CA PRO A 190 -6.15 -9.58 7.89
C PRO A 190 -4.90 -9.98 8.68
N TRP A 191 -4.93 -11.12 9.36
CA TRP A 191 -3.81 -11.66 10.13
C TRP A 191 -2.70 -12.21 9.23
N HIS A 192 -1.45 -12.20 9.71
CA HIS A 192 -0.41 -13.05 9.13
C HIS A 192 -0.77 -14.53 9.31
N ILE A 193 -0.54 -15.34 8.27
CA ILE A 193 -0.82 -16.77 8.24
C ILE A 193 0.50 -17.50 7.99
N THR A 194 0.85 -18.43 8.87
CA THR A 194 2.08 -19.22 8.79
C THR A 194 1.80 -20.59 8.18
N THR A 195 2.56 -20.96 7.15
CA THR A 195 2.51 -22.28 6.52
C THR A 195 3.20 -23.34 7.39
N ILE A 196 2.80 -24.61 7.28
CA ILE A 196 3.42 -25.71 8.03
C ILE A 196 4.78 -26.08 7.42
N ASP A 197 4.89 -26.03 6.09
CA ASP A 197 6.14 -26.12 5.35
C ASP A 197 6.61 -24.71 4.95
N ILE A 198 7.89 -24.43 5.17
CA ILE A 198 8.55 -23.15 4.84
C ILE A 198 9.40 -23.30 3.56
N SER A 199 9.74 -24.53 3.15
CA SER A 199 10.65 -24.78 2.02
C SER A 199 10.13 -24.25 0.68
N ASN A 200 8.81 -24.23 0.51
CA ASN A 200 8.14 -23.74 -0.71
C ASN A 200 7.49 -22.34 -0.53
N ILE A 201 7.81 -21.59 0.52
CA ILE A 201 7.07 -20.36 0.89
C ILE A 201 7.05 -19.29 -0.21
N CYS A 202 8.09 -19.21 -1.05
CA CYS A 202 8.14 -18.28 -2.20
C CYS A 202 7.08 -18.58 -3.28
N ASN A 203 6.59 -19.83 -3.38
CA ASN A 203 5.57 -20.22 -4.36
C ASN A 203 4.15 -19.77 -3.93
N TYR A 204 3.98 -19.45 -2.65
CA TYR A 204 2.68 -19.13 -2.04
C TYR A 204 2.62 -17.72 -1.43
N SER A 205 3.74 -17.01 -1.35
CA SER A 205 3.83 -15.66 -0.77
C SER A 205 3.95 -14.59 -1.84
N CYS A 206 3.17 -13.51 -1.69
CA CYS A 206 3.19 -12.40 -2.63
C CYS A 206 4.50 -11.59 -2.46
N PRO A 207 5.27 -11.36 -3.54
CA PRO A 207 6.56 -10.66 -3.48
C PRO A 207 6.42 -9.20 -3.01
N VAL A 208 5.21 -8.63 -3.14
CA VAL A 208 4.89 -7.26 -2.73
C VAL A 208 4.45 -7.22 -1.27
N CYS A 209 3.32 -7.84 -0.92
CA CYS A 209 2.72 -7.68 0.42
C CYS A 209 3.18 -8.70 1.48
N LEU A 210 4.06 -9.65 1.12
CA LEU A 210 4.71 -10.65 2.01
C LEU A 210 3.78 -11.61 2.79
N ALA A 211 2.47 -11.48 2.59
CA ALA A 211 1.45 -12.44 3.03
C ALA A 211 1.35 -13.62 2.05
N ILE A 212 0.51 -14.61 2.37
CA ILE A 212 0.06 -15.61 1.39
C ILE A 212 -0.72 -14.90 0.27
N ILE A 213 -0.55 -15.36 -0.97
CA ILE A 213 -1.22 -14.79 -2.14
C ILE A 213 -2.73 -14.93 -1.99
N HIS A 214 -3.47 -13.85 -2.29
CA HIS A 214 -4.93 -13.80 -2.26
C HIS A 214 -5.41 -13.27 -3.61
N CYS A 215 -6.34 -14.00 -4.25
CA CYS A 215 -6.79 -13.73 -5.63
C CYS A 215 -5.59 -13.70 -6.60
N PRO A 216 -4.93 -14.85 -6.86
CA PRO A 216 -3.62 -14.89 -7.51
C PRO A 216 -3.69 -14.49 -8.99
N LYS A 217 -2.85 -13.53 -9.36
CA LYS A 217 -2.67 -13.07 -10.74
C LYS A 217 -1.21 -13.18 -11.16
N SER A 218 -0.94 -13.57 -12.39
CA SER A 218 0.39 -13.55 -12.98
C SER A 218 0.48 -12.59 -14.16
N ILE A 219 1.71 -12.24 -14.55
CA ILE A 219 1.98 -11.49 -15.77
C ILE A 219 2.27 -12.49 -16.89
N ALA A 220 1.58 -12.33 -18.01
CA ALA A 220 1.73 -13.16 -19.20
C ALA A 220 3.20 -13.26 -19.66
N GLU A 221 3.56 -14.42 -20.23
CA GLU A 221 4.86 -14.70 -20.88
C GLU A 221 6.13 -14.65 -19.99
N THR A 222 6.03 -14.13 -18.75
CA THR A 222 7.17 -13.98 -17.82
C THR A 222 7.88 -15.30 -17.47
N LYS A 223 9.22 -15.25 -17.42
CA LYS A 223 10.11 -16.37 -17.05
C LYS A 223 11.25 -15.86 -16.15
N PRO A 224 11.31 -16.25 -14.85
CA PRO A 224 10.32 -17.05 -14.14
C PRO A 224 8.94 -16.37 -14.06
N LYS A 225 7.89 -17.18 -13.89
CA LYS A 225 6.52 -16.69 -13.83
C LYS A 225 6.26 -16.00 -12.49
N HIS A 226 6.09 -14.67 -12.49
CA HIS A 226 5.78 -13.91 -11.28
C HIS A 226 4.28 -13.99 -10.96
N VAL A 227 3.94 -14.14 -9.67
CA VAL A 227 2.55 -14.21 -9.19
C VAL A 227 2.34 -13.26 -8.01
N PHE A 228 1.24 -12.52 -8.04
CA PHE A 228 0.91 -11.44 -7.14
C PHE A 228 -0.51 -11.63 -6.57
N CYS A 229 -0.82 -10.99 -5.43
CA CYS A 229 -2.23 -10.76 -5.08
C CYS A 229 -2.82 -9.73 -6.05
N LYS A 230 -4.08 -9.90 -6.46
CA LYS A 230 -4.79 -8.94 -7.34
C LYS A 230 -4.55 -7.47 -6.95
N SER A 231 -4.83 -7.11 -5.70
CA SER A 231 -4.70 -5.71 -5.25
C SER A 231 -3.27 -5.16 -5.29
N CYS A 232 -2.24 -6.03 -5.22
CA CYS A 232 -0.84 -5.61 -5.27
C CYS A 232 -0.41 -5.25 -6.69
N ILE A 233 -0.82 -6.06 -7.68
CA ILE A 233 -0.47 -5.80 -9.09
C ILE A 233 -1.35 -4.70 -9.69
N ASP A 234 -2.64 -4.64 -9.32
CA ASP A 234 -3.55 -3.55 -9.70
C ASP A 234 -2.99 -2.18 -9.24
N GLU A 235 -2.45 -2.09 -8.02
CA GLU A 235 -1.87 -0.84 -7.50
C GLU A 235 -0.52 -0.50 -8.16
N LEU A 236 0.40 -1.46 -8.29
CA LEU A 236 1.71 -1.20 -8.89
C LEU A 236 1.62 -0.85 -10.39
N THR A 237 0.60 -1.35 -11.09
CA THR A 237 0.36 -1.00 -12.51
C THR A 237 -0.59 0.19 -12.70
N ARG A 238 -1.15 0.75 -11.61
CA ARG A 238 -2.11 1.88 -11.62
C ARG A 238 -1.63 3.10 -12.42
N THR A 239 -0.32 3.35 -12.43
CA THR A 239 0.31 4.48 -13.15
C THR A 239 1.30 4.05 -14.24
N THR A 240 1.62 2.76 -14.35
CA THR A 240 2.80 2.28 -15.08
C THR A 240 2.56 0.92 -15.71
N LYS A 241 2.54 0.84 -17.05
CA LYS A 241 2.40 -0.42 -17.82
C LYS A 241 3.74 -1.16 -17.94
N ARG A 242 4.40 -1.47 -16.82
CA ARG A 242 5.64 -2.27 -16.76
C ARG A 242 5.57 -3.31 -15.62
N ASP A 243 6.18 -4.48 -15.80
CA ASP A 243 6.31 -5.52 -14.77
C ASP A 243 7.11 -4.96 -13.57
N PRO A 244 6.54 -4.90 -12.34
CA PRO A 244 7.22 -4.33 -11.18
C PRO A 244 8.48 -5.07 -10.70
N LEU A 245 8.75 -6.27 -11.23
CA LEU A 245 9.88 -7.13 -10.85
C LEU A 245 10.90 -7.35 -11.98
N ASN A 246 10.67 -6.84 -13.20
CA ASN A 246 11.66 -6.97 -14.28
C ASN A 246 11.70 -5.80 -15.30
N GLU A 247 10.90 -4.75 -15.11
CA GLU A 247 10.84 -3.53 -15.95
C GLU A 247 10.28 -3.73 -17.38
N GLN A 248 9.90 -4.95 -17.80
CA GLN A 248 9.32 -5.26 -19.12
C GLN A 248 7.97 -4.57 -19.35
N LEU A 249 7.74 -4.04 -20.57
CA LEU A 249 6.48 -3.42 -20.98
C LEU A 249 5.29 -4.40 -20.99
N LEU A 250 4.14 -3.93 -20.52
CA LEU A 250 2.89 -4.70 -20.41
C LEU A 250 1.93 -4.36 -21.56
N THR A 251 1.79 -5.30 -22.50
CA THR A 251 1.01 -5.17 -23.74
C THR A 251 -0.14 -6.16 -23.82
N GLY A 252 -1.28 -5.77 -24.38
CA GLY A 252 -2.46 -6.64 -24.54
C GLY A 252 -3.07 -7.07 -23.21
N ASP A 253 -3.68 -8.26 -23.19
CA ASP A 253 -4.26 -8.89 -21.98
C ASP A 253 -3.15 -9.52 -21.10
N TRP A 254 -2.26 -8.68 -20.58
CA TRP A 254 -1.07 -9.08 -19.84
C TRP A 254 -1.33 -9.72 -18.46
N LEU A 255 -2.54 -9.58 -17.89
CA LEU A 255 -2.89 -10.01 -16.54
C LEU A 255 -3.67 -11.33 -16.55
N VAL A 256 -3.05 -12.42 -16.06
CA VAL A 256 -3.59 -13.79 -16.13
C VAL A 256 -4.12 -14.25 -14.76
N ASN A 257 -5.28 -14.92 -14.74
CA ASN A 257 -5.91 -15.46 -13.54
C ASN A 257 -5.39 -16.88 -13.21
N GLU A 258 -4.75 -17.07 -12.06
CA GLU A 258 -4.09 -18.33 -11.68
C GLU A 258 -5.04 -19.30 -10.94
N LEU A 259 -6.09 -19.77 -11.61
CA LEU A 259 -7.14 -20.60 -11.00
C LEU A 259 -6.61 -21.90 -10.36
N SER A 260 -5.63 -22.57 -10.98
CA SER A 260 -5.00 -23.78 -10.42
C SER A 260 -4.12 -23.51 -9.20
N LEU A 261 -3.54 -22.30 -9.09
CA LEU A 261 -2.85 -21.89 -7.87
C LEU A 261 -3.85 -21.53 -6.77
N GLU A 262 -4.99 -20.92 -7.10
CA GLU A 262 -6.07 -20.64 -6.14
C GLU A 262 -6.64 -21.94 -5.53
N GLU A 263 -6.81 -23.01 -6.32
CA GLU A 263 -7.14 -24.37 -5.81
C GLU A 263 -6.02 -24.95 -4.91
N THR A 264 -4.76 -24.78 -5.32
CA THR A 264 -3.59 -25.24 -4.55
C THR A 264 -3.44 -24.48 -3.23
N LEU A 265 -3.69 -23.17 -3.23
CA LEU A 265 -3.70 -22.32 -2.04
C LEU A 265 -4.87 -22.70 -1.13
N THR A 266 -6.07 -22.89 -1.67
CA THR A 266 -7.27 -23.30 -0.91
C THR A 266 -7.04 -24.61 -0.14
N SER A 267 -6.30 -25.55 -0.72
CA SER A 267 -5.94 -26.84 -0.12
C SER A 267 -4.68 -26.82 0.74
N LEU A 268 -3.90 -25.73 0.75
CA LEU A 268 -2.66 -25.58 1.53
C LEU A 268 -2.93 -25.66 3.04
N ALA A 269 -2.22 -26.56 3.73
CA ALA A 269 -2.35 -26.72 5.17
C ALA A 269 -1.52 -25.65 5.93
N VAL A 270 -2.20 -24.93 6.83
CA VAL A 270 -1.66 -23.74 7.53
C VAL A 270 -1.89 -23.84 9.03
N CYS A 271 -1.09 -23.14 9.83
CA CYS A 271 -1.35 -23.01 11.26
C CYS A 271 -2.51 -22.04 11.54
N CYS A 272 -3.34 -22.34 12.53
CA CYS A 272 -4.31 -21.38 13.04
C CYS A 272 -3.60 -20.10 13.53
N VAL A 273 -4.14 -18.91 13.19
CA VAL A 273 -3.55 -17.61 13.58
C VAL A 273 -3.48 -17.43 15.12
N PHE A 274 -4.33 -18.15 15.86
CA PHE A 274 -4.34 -18.18 17.33
C PHE A 274 -3.41 -19.25 17.93
N ALA A 275 -2.56 -19.91 17.14
CA ALA A 275 -1.65 -20.95 17.64
C ALA A 275 -0.68 -20.45 18.73
N ARG A 276 -0.27 -19.17 18.66
CA ARG A 276 0.54 -18.50 19.69
C ARG A 276 -0.10 -18.46 21.10
N TYR A 277 -1.42 -18.65 21.19
CA TYR A 277 -2.16 -18.77 22.46
C TYR A 277 -2.43 -20.22 22.89
N GLY A 278 -2.05 -21.22 22.09
CA GLY A 278 -2.24 -22.66 22.39
C GLY A 278 -3.16 -23.44 21.44
N CYS A 279 -3.65 -22.84 20.35
CA CYS A 279 -4.39 -23.59 19.33
C CYS A 279 -3.46 -24.50 18.51
N ASN A 280 -3.67 -25.81 18.56
CA ASN A 280 -2.84 -26.78 17.82
C ASN A 280 -3.40 -27.15 16.43
N GLU A 281 -4.53 -26.56 16.03
CA GLU A 281 -5.22 -26.90 14.79
C GLU A 281 -4.48 -26.43 13.53
N LYS A 282 -4.57 -27.26 12.49
CA LYS A 282 -3.86 -27.13 11.22
C LYS A 282 -4.81 -27.26 10.02
N PRO A 283 -5.81 -26.36 9.89
CA PRO A 283 -6.82 -26.43 8.82
C PRO A 283 -6.21 -26.18 7.44
N LYS A 284 -6.96 -26.51 6.37
CA LYS A 284 -6.65 -25.97 5.05
C LYS A 284 -6.92 -24.47 5.02
N LEU A 285 -6.23 -23.70 4.16
CA LEU A 285 -6.42 -22.26 4.06
C LEU A 285 -7.86 -21.86 3.69
N GLY A 286 -8.53 -22.63 2.84
CA GLY A 286 -9.95 -22.44 2.52
C GLY A 286 -10.87 -22.57 3.75
N GLU A 287 -10.52 -23.44 4.70
CA GLU A 287 -11.26 -23.74 5.93
C GLU A 287 -10.85 -22.83 7.11
N LEU A 288 -9.65 -22.25 7.08
CA LEU A 288 -9.07 -21.46 8.17
C LEU A 288 -10.03 -20.35 8.65
N GLY A 289 -10.71 -19.68 7.72
CA GLY A 289 -11.66 -18.61 8.05
C GLY A 289 -12.83 -19.08 8.91
N PHE A 290 -13.37 -20.27 8.63
CA PHE A 290 -14.43 -20.90 9.41
C PHE A 290 -13.91 -21.35 10.78
N HIS A 291 -12.75 -22.01 10.81
CA HIS A 291 -12.08 -22.37 12.07
C HIS A 291 -11.83 -21.14 12.97
N MET A 292 -11.33 -20.03 12.41
CA MET A 292 -11.11 -18.78 13.13
C MET A 292 -12.37 -18.17 13.75
N LYS A 293 -13.57 -18.53 13.28
CA LYS A 293 -14.84 -18.10 13.87
C LYS A 293 -15.29 -18.99 15.03
N GLN A 294 -14.87 -20.26 15.05
CA GLN A 294 -15.25 -21.25 16.07
C GLN A 294 -14.14 -21.54 17.10
N CYS A 295 -12.91 -21.06 16.88
CA CYS A 295 -11.76 -21.36 17.73
C CYS A 295 -11.94 -20.88 19.18
N GLU A 296 -11.71 -21.77 20.16
CA GLU A 296 -11.67 -21.40 21.59
C GLU A 296 -10.64 -20.31 21.91
N PHE A 297 -9.58 -20.22 21.11
CA PHE A 297 -8.50 -19.23 21.25
C PHE A 297 -8.73 -17.96 20.43
N ARG A 298 -9.93 -17.79 19.82
CA ARG A 298 -10.33 -16.53 19.17
C ARG A 298 -10.31 -15.40 20.20
N LEU A 299 -9.79 -14.24 19.80
CA LEU A 299 -9.83 -13.01 20.59
C LEU A 299 -11.23 -12.41 20.54
N CYS A 300 -11.76 -12.08 21.72
CA CYS A 300 -13.01 -11.38 21.96
C CYS A 300 -12.71 -10.07 22.70
N PHE A 301 -13.37 -8.98 22.31
CA PHE A 301 -13.26 -7.70 22.98
C PHE A 301 -14.13 -7.65 24.25
N VAL A 302 -13.61 -7.02 25.30
CA VAL A 302 -14.29 -6.87 26.59
C VAL A 302 -14.48 -5.39 26.91
N GLU A 303 -15.68 -4.87 26.62
CA GLU A 303 -16.03 -3.44 26.69
C GLU A 303 -15.58 -2.75 27.99
N LYS A 304 -15.81 -3.39 29.15
CA LYS A 304 -15.54 -2.80 30.48
C LYS A 304 -14.06 -2.56 30.79
N SER A 305 -13.16 -3.26 30.12
CA SER A 305 -11.70 -3.14 30.28
C SER A 305 -11.01 -2.64 29.00
N GLU A 306 -11.78 -2.43 27.92
CA GLU A 306 -11.32 -2.20 26.55
C GLU A 306 -10.22 -3.18 26.09
N GLU A 307 -10.18 -4.40 26.62
CA GLU A 307 -9.11 -5.38 26.35
C GLU A 307 -9.56 -6.52 25.42
N LEU A 308 -8.60 -7.13 24.72
CA LEU A 308 -8.82 -8.41 24.04
C LEU A 308 -8.53 -9.59 24.97
N THR A 309 -9.38 -10.61 24.92
CA THR A 309 -9.30 -11.81 25.75
C THR A 309 -9.68 -13.06 24.95
N LEU A 310 -9.04 -14.20 25.23
CA LEU A 310 -9.37 -15.47 24.58
C LEU A 310 -10.77 -15.95 24.99
N ASN A 311 -11.59 -16.34 24.02
CA ASN A 311 -12.95 -16.84 24.24
C ASN A 311 -13.00 -17.92 25.36
N LYS A 312 -12.03 -18.83 25.38
CA LYS A 312 -11.84 -19.90 26.38
C LYS A 312 -11.84 -19.45 27.85
N ILE A 313 -11.42 -18.22 28.16
CA ILE A 313 -11.33 -17.68 29.53
C ILE A 313 -12.20 -16.44 29.74
N LEU A 314 -13.08 -16.12 28.78
CA LEU A 314 -13.90 -14.91 28.78
C LEU A 314 -14.79 -14.82 30.03
N GLU A 315 -15.52 -15.89 30.37
CA GLU A 315 -16.38 -15.96 31.55
C GLU A 315 -15.63 -15.86 32.90
N GLU A 316 -14.36 -16.26 32.93
CA GLU A 316 -13.52 -16.14 34.13
C GLU A 316 -13.02 -14.70 34.28
N LYS A 317 -12.41 -14.16 33.22
CA LYS A 317 -11.93 -12.77 33.15
C LYS A 317 -13.03 -11.77 33.51
N MET A 318 -14.24 -11.93 32.98
CA MET A 318 -15.37 -11.02 33.19
C MET A 318 -15.74 -10.77 34.66
N LYS A 319 -15.26 -11.61 35.60
CA LYS A 319 -15.50 -11.47 37.04
C LYS A 319 -14.59 -10.43 37.71
N ASN A 320 -13.36 -10.21 37.22
CA ASN A 320 -12.31 -9.40 37.89
C ASN A 320 -11.54 -8.46 36.93
N LEU A 321 -12.26 -7.84 35.97
CA LEU A 321 -11.66 -7.04 34.89
C LEU A 321 -10.90 -5.79 35.37
N CYS A 322 -11.55 -4.95 36.19
CA CYS A 322 -11.06 -3.63 36.58
C CYS A 322 -11.23 -3.38 38.09
N VAL A 323 -10.37 -2.54 38.63
CA VAL A 323 -10.37 -2.07 40.02
C VAL A 323 -10.24 -0.54 40.01
N SER A 324 -10.98 0.16 40.86
CA SER A 324 -10.80 1.61 41.01
C SER A 324 -9.48 1.92 41.73
N CYS A 325 -8.72 2.88 41.21
CA CYS A 325 -7.49 3.34 41.85
C CYS A 325 -7.81 4.11 43.15
N PRO A 326 -7.24 3.74 44.31
CA PRO A 326 -7.55 4.40 45.59
C PRO A 326 -7.06 5.85 45.68
N GLU A 327 -6.17 6.29 44.79
CA GLU A 327 -5.62 7.65 44.78
C GLU A 327 -6.40 8.62 43.86
N CYS A 328 -6.92 8.14 42.71
CA CYS A 328 -7.57 8.98 41.69
C CYS A 328 -8.99 8.55 41.29
N ASN A 329 -9.50 7.46 41.88
CA ASN A 329 -10.80 6.83 41.60
C ASN A 329 -11.06 6.42 40.12
N MET A 330 -10.01 6.31 39.31
CA MET A 330 -10.12 5.84 37.92
C MET A 330 -10.15 4.32 37.84
N ASN A 331 -10.97 3.76 36.95
CA ASN A 331 -10.98 2.32 36.66
C ASN A 331 -9.72 1.91 35.91
N VAL A 332 -8.93 1.01 36.51
CA VAL A 332 -7.70 0.43 35.96
C VAL A 332 -7.88 -1.07 35.77
N ARG A 333 -7.30 -1.67 34.73
CA ARG A 333 -7.24 -3.13 34.58
C ARG A 333 -6.57 -3.76 35.81
N SER A 334 -7.15 -4.82 36.36
CA SER A 334 -6.77 -5.37 37.66
C SER A 334 -5.28 -5.77 37.76
N ALA A 335 -4.70 -6.27 36.67
CA ALA A 335 -3.28 -6.66 36.58
C ALA A 335 -2.29 -5.47 36.50
N GLU A 336 -2.76 -4.24 36.22
CA GLU A 336 -1.91 -3.08 35.93
C GLU A 336 -1.96 -1.99 37.03
N ILE A 337 -2.72 -2.23 38.10
CA ILE A 337 -3.01 -1.25 39.16
C ILE A 337 -1.74 -0.65 39.79
N ASP A 338 -0.67 -1.42 39.93
CA ASP A 338 0.58 -0.95 40.53
C ASP A 338 1.46 -0.15 39.53
N ASN A 339 1.44 -0.49 38.24
CA ASN A 339 2.03 0.38 37.20
C ASN A 339 1.28 1.72 37.15
N HIS A 340 -0.05 1.70 37.26
CA HIS A 340 -0.84 2.93 37.28
C HIS A 340 -0.50 3.82 38.49
N LYS A 341 -0.44 3.26 39.71
CA LYS A 341 -0.02 3.99 40.93
C LYS A 341 1.37 4.61 40.80
N GLY A 342 2.30 3.93 40.12
CA GLY A 342 3.66 4.41 39.89
C GLY A 342 3.73 5.51 38.83
N ASN A 343 3.23 5.23 37.62
CA ASN A 343 3.58 5.95 36.40
C ASN A 343 2.43 6.70 35.71
N MET A 344 1.16 6.46 36.08
CA MET A 344 -0.03 6.99 35.38
C MET A 344 -1.03 7.73 36.28
N CYS A 345 -0.80 7.81 37.59
CA CYS A 345 -1.87 8.24 38.49
C CYS A 345 -2.17 9.75 38.36
N CYS A 346 -3.40 10.09 37.99
CA CYS A 346 -3.88 11.47 37.92
C CYS A 346 -3.91 12.22 39.27
N ALA A 347 -3.59 11.57 40.40
CA ALA A 347 -3.33 12.25 41.67
C ALA A 347 -1.90 12.83 41.76
N LYS A 348 -0.98 12.35 40.92
CA LYS A 348 0.44 12.75 40.88
C LYS A 348 0.77 13.61 39.65
N LEU A 349 0.17 13.30 38.50
CA LEU A 349 0.51 13.92 37.21
C LEU A 349 -0.08 15.33 36.95
N ARG A 350 -1.04 15.81 37.77
CA ARG A 350 -1.74 17.10 37.51
C ARG A 350 -0.83 18.32 37.67
N ASP A 351 0.12 18.25 38.60
CA ASP A 351 0.92 19.42 39.00
C ASP A 351 2.22 19.56 38.20
N GLU A 352 2.64 18.52 37.46
CA GLU A 352 3.94 18.49 36.76
C GLU A 352 3.92 19.11 35.35
N VAL A 353 2.76 19.30 34.73
CA VAL A 353 2.66 19.66 33.30
C VAL A 353 1.76 20.88 33.08
N SER A 354 2.38 22.05 32.94
CA SER A 354 1.69 23.32 32.66
C SER A 354 0.71 23.22 31.50
N LEU A 355 -0.50 23.76 31.66
CA LEU A 355 -1.49 23.85 30.58
C LEU A 355 -0.97 24.72 29.41
N PRO A 356 -1.40 24.45 28.16
CA PRO A 356 -1.14 25.34 27.03
C PRO A 356 -1.67 26.76 27.27
N LYS A 357 -1.16 27.73 26.50
CA LYS A 357 -1.68 29.11 26.50
C LYS A 357 -2.74 29.24 25.42
N VAL A 358 -3.99 29.50 25.81
CA VAL A 358 -5.06 29.87 24.87
C VAL A 358 -4.70 31.21 24.21
N GLY A 359 -4.84 31.28 22.88
CA GLY A 359 -4.60 32.50 22.10
C GLY A 359 -5.78 32.79 21.17
N VAL A 360 -6.19 34.06 21.09
CA VAL A 360 -7.21 34.52 20.12
C VAL A 360 -6.54 34.76 18.77
N ARG A 361 -6.82 33.90 17.78
CA ARG A 361 -6.08 33.87 16.51
C ARG A 361 -6.83 34.63 15.41
N GLN A 362 -6.11 35.27 14.48
CA GLN A 362 -6.74 36.06 13.41
C GLN A 362 -7.47 35.19 12.38
N TRP A 363 -6.92 34.04 12.00
CA TRP A 363 -7.55 33.12 11.06
C TRP A 363 -8.88 32.56 11.59
N GLU A 364 -8.98 32.34 12.90
CA GLU A 364 -10.19 31.87 13.56
C GLU A 364 -11.32 32.91 13.49
N LYS A 365 -10.99 34.20 13.61
CA LYS A 365 -11.94 35.30 13.38
C LYS A 365 -12.41 35.41 11.92
N LYS A 366 -11.61 34.95 10.94
CA LYS A 366 -12.02 34.95 9.52
C LYS A 366 -13.06 33.85 9.22
N LEU A 367 -13.03 32.73 9.95
CA LEU A 367 -14.01 31.65 9.83
C LEU A 367 -15.36 31.96 10.53
N GLN A 368 -15.46 33.09 11.24
CA GLN A 368 -16.63 33.45 12.06
C GLN A 368 -17.66 34.25 11.27
N GLN A 369 -18.66 33.57 10.73
CA GLN A 369 -19.77 34.19 10.01
C GLN A 369 -20.60 35.16 10.89
N GLU A 370 -21.43 35.98 10.25
CA GLU A 370 -22.45 36.80 10.91
C GLU A 370 -23.83 36.15 10.78
N THR A 371 -24.22 35.39 11.81
CA THR A 371 -25.49 34.65 11.84
C THR A 371 -26.56 35.39 12.63
N SER A 372 -27.80 35.33 12.16
CA SER A 372 -28.99 35.73 12.95
C SER A 372 -29.29 34.74 14.08
N GLU A 373 -28.98 33.47 13.87
CA GLU A 373 -29.04 32.40 14.87
C GLU A 373 -27.99 32.61 15.98
N LYS A 374 -28.40 32.34 17.21
CA LYS A 374 -27.63 32.52 18.45
C LYS A 374 -27.61 31.27 19.34
N SER A 375 -28.38 30.24 19.00
CA SER A 375 -28.33 28.93 19.64
C SER A 375 -27.09 28.16 19.17
N VAL A 376 -26.18 27.91 20.12
CA VAL A 376 -24.98 27.09 19.91
C VAL A 376 -25.35 25.67 19.47
N ASP A 377 -26.45 25.12 20.01
CA ASP A 377 -26.90 23.77 19.72
C ASP A 377 -27.39 23.63 18.27
N ILE A 378 -28.12 24.63 17.74
CA ILE A 378 -28.60 24.64 16.35
C ILE A 378 -27.42 24.79 15.38
N ILE A 379 -26.47 25.69 15.67
CA ILE A 379 -25.26 25.86 14.84
C ILE A 379 -24.41 24.58 14.85
N THR A 380 -24.34 23.89 16.00
CA THR A 380 -23.63 22.60 16.13
C THR A 380 -24.33 21.48 15.35
N GLN A 381 -25.66 21.38 15.41
CA GLN A 381 -26.42 20.41 14.62
C GLN A 381 -26.22 20.64 13.11
N ASN A 382 -26.28 21.91 12.67
CA ASN A 382 -26.03 22.26 11.27
C ASN A 382 -24.63 21.84 10.80
N ALA A 383 -23.62 21.93 11.67
CA ALA A 383 -22.26 21.46 11.38
C ALA A 383 -22.19 19.93 11.27
N GLU A 384 -22.84 19.20 12.18
CA GLU A 384 -22.97 17.73 12.10
C GLU A 384 -23.79 17.26 10.89
N GLU A 385 -24.66 18.10 10.33
CA GLU A 385 -25.33 17.83 9.05
C GLU A 385 -24.39 18.04 7.85
N GLN A 386 -23.44 18.98 7.91
CA GLN A 386 -22.36 19.05 6.92
C GLN A 386 -21.41 17.85 7.01
N GLU A 387 -21.09 17.35 8.21
CA GLU A 387 -20.32 16.10 8.38
C GLU A 387 -21.01 14.91 7.70
N LYS A 388 -22.34 14.79 7.82
CA LYS A 388 -23.12 13.72 7.13
C LYS A 388 -23.07 13.87 5.61
N LEU A 389 -23.18 15.10 5.08
CA LEU A 389 -23.08 15.38 3.65
C LEU A 389 -21.67 15.12 3.09
N TYR A 390 -20.62 15.39 3.87
CA TYR A 390 -19.24 15.03 3.54
C TYR A 390 -19.11 13.53 3.27
N PHE A 391 -19.54 12.66 4.19
CA PHE A 391 -19.46 11.20 4.00
C PHE A 391 -20.32 10.68 2.83
N GLN A 392 -21.44 11.34 2.51
CA GLN A 392 -22.30 10.96 1.37
C GLN A 392 -21.67 11.28 0.00
N ASN A 393 -20.76 12.24 -0.08
CA ASN A 393 -20.11 12.68 -1.32
C ASN A 393 -18.63 12.27 -1.42
N LEU A 394 -18.09 11.59 -0.41
CA LEU A 394 -16.69 11.15 -0.38
C LEU A 394 -16.44 10.04 -1.43
N LEU A 395 -15.41 10.23 -2.26
CA LEU A 395 -15.10 9.31 -3.36
C LEU A 395 -14.70 7.91 -2.85
N VAL A 396 -15.29 6.87 -3.44
CA VAL A 396 -14.90 5.47 -3.24
C VAL A 396 -13.81 5.08 -4.24
N PHE A 397 -12.85 4.25 -3.80
CA PHE A 397 -11.78 3.75 -4.66
C PHE A 397 -12.33 3.13 -5.97
N GLY A 398 -11.80 3.60 -7.11
CA GLY A 398 -12.24 3.20 -8.46
C GLY A 398 -13.24 4.15 -9.12
N GLN A 399 -13.81 5.11 -8.40
CA GLN A 399 -14.60 6.20 -9.00
C GLN A 399 -13.68 7.27 -9.62
N SER A 400 -14.14 7.91 -10.70
CA SER A 400 -13.44 9.05 -11.31
C SER A 400 -13.56 10.29 -10.41
N ARG A 401 -12.53 11.16 -10.41
CA ARG A 401 -12.49 12.37 -9.56
C ARG A 401 -13.46 13.49 -9.99
N HIS A 402 -14.48 13.19 -10.78
CA HIS A 402 -15.36 14.19 -11.37
C HIS A 402 -16.56 14.49 -10.45
N CYS A 403 -16.29 15.18 -9.34
CA CYS A 403 -17.34 15.91 -8.63
C CYS A 403 -17.65 17.21 -9.38
N ASP A 404 -18.90 17.66 -9.35
CA ASP A 404 -19.24 19.05 -9.70
C ASP A 404 -18.71 19.98 -8.59
N SER A 405 -18.29 21.20 -8.94
CA SER A 405 -17.78 22.18 -7.95
C SER A 405 -18.83 22.59 -6.90
N SER A 406 -20.11 22.33 -7.18
CA SER A 406 -21.20 22.51 -6.23
C SER A 406 -21.14 21.54 -5.03
N SER A 407 -20.63 20.32 -5.21
CA SER A 407 -20.75 19.16 -4.28
C SER A 407 -19.42 18.57 -3.77
N SER A 408 -18.29 19.28 -3.95
CA SER A 408 -16.97 18.84 -3.46
C SER A 408 -16.93 18.51 -1.96
N PRO A 409 -16.39 17.34 -1.53
CA PRO A 409 -16.24 16.97 -0.12
C PRO A 409 -15.55 18.01 0.76
N MET A 410 -14.56 18.73 0.20
CA MET A 410 -13.82 19.79 0.90
C MET A 410 -14.72 20.97 1.31
N LYS A 411 -15.77 21.24 0.54
CA LYS A 411 -16.71 22.33 0.77
C LYS A 411 -17.56 22.09 2.02
N TYR A 412 -18.07 20.86 2.21
CA TYR A 412 -18.82 20.50 3.40
C TYR A 412 -17.97 20.62 4.68
N LEU A 413 -16.71 20.19 4.64
CA LEU A 413 -15.77 20.36 5.76
C LEU A 413 -15.44 21.83 6.04
N ARG A 414 -15.28 22.67 5.00
CA ARG A 414 -15.13 24.13 5.17
C ARG A 414 -16.35 24.72 5.89
N THR A 415 -17.57 24.46 5.42
CA THR A 415 -18.80 24.97 6.05
C THR A 415 -18.93 24.48 7.50
N ALA A 416 -18.59 23.22 7.79
CA ALA A 416 -18.54 22.71 9.17
C ALA A 416 -17.53 23.49 10.04
N SER A 417 -16.34 23.81 9.51
CA SER A 417 -15.32 24.58 10.23
C SER A 417 -15.76 26.02 10.56
N GLU A 418 -16.51 26.65 9.67
CA GLU A 418 -17.07 28.00 9.84
C GLU A 418 -18.21 28.02 10.86
N LEU A 419 -19.10 27.01 10.81
CA LEU A 419 -20.15 26.82 11.81
C LEU A 419 -19.55 26.57 13.19
N TYR A 420 -18.55 25.70 13.32
CA TYR A 420 -17.86 25.47 14.60
C TYR A 420 -17.10 26.72 15.09
N ALA A 421 -16.43 27.47 14.22
CA ALA A 421 -15.78 28.74 14.60
C ALA A 421 -16.82 29.79 15.08
N THR A 422 -18.00 29.80 14.45
CA THR A 422 -19.13 30.67 14.83
C THR A 422 -19.78 30.22 16.15
N ALA A 423 -19.86 28.92 16.42
CA ALA A 423 -20.26 28.40 17.72
C ALA A 423 -19.26 28.81 18.84
N ILE A 424 -17.95 28.76 18.58
CA ILE A 424 -16.91 29.26 19.50
C ILE A 424 -17.02 30.77 19.75
N LYS A 425 -17.43 31.57 18.76
CA LYS A 425 -17.73 33.01 18.91
C LYS A 425 -18.77 33.26 20.01
N LEU A 426 -19.76 32.36 20.13
CA LEU A 426 -20.85 32.42 21.11
C LEU A 426 -20.47 31.75 22.45
N SER A 427 -19.74 30.63 22.43
CA SER A 427 -19.33 29.86 23.62
C SER A 427 -17.81 29.62 23.65
N SER A 428 -17.05 30.70 23.82
CA SER A 428 -15.57 30.75 23.72
C SER A 428 -14.80 30.02 24.85
N LYS A 429 -15.49 29.27 25.70
CA LYS A 429 -14.90 28.45 26.78
C LYS A 429 -15.30 26.98 26.71
N ASP A 430 -16.10 26.55 25.72
CA ASP A 430 -16.45 25.14 25.58
C ASP A 430 -15.33 24.39 24.83
N GLY A 431 -14.53 23.63 25.59
CA GLY A 431 -13.47 22.79 25.03
C GLY A 431 -13.95 21.77 23.99
N LYS A 432 -15.23 21.38 24.00
CA LYS A 432 -15.80 20.47 22.97
C LYS A 432 -15.83 21.13 21.59
N LEU A 433 -16.23 22.40 21.52
CA LEU A 433 -16.29 23.14 20.25
C LEU A 433 -14.88 23.36 19.68
N HIS A 434 -13.91 23.69 20.54
CA HIS A 434 -12.50 23.74 20.16
C HIS A 434 -11.99 22.39 19.65
N PHE A 435 -12.33 21.27 20.33
CA PHE A 435 -11.95 19.93 19.90
C PHE A 435 -12.56 19.55 18.54
N LYS A 436 -13.87 19.78 18.34
CA LYS A 436 -14.56 19.54 17.06
C LYS A 436 -13.97 20.35 15.91
N LEU A 437 -13.69 21.64 16.12
CA LEU A 437 -12.99 22.45 15.11
C LEU A 437 -11.59 21.89 14.79
N GLY A 438 -10.87 21.38 15.80
CA GLY A 438 -9.62 20.66 15.60
C GLY A 438 -9.77 19.41 14.72
N GLN A 439 -10.77 18.57 14.99
CA GLN A 439 -11.06 17.35 14.22
C GLN A 439 -11.41 17.65 12.76
N ILE A 440 -12.20 18.70 12.48
CA ILE A 440 -12.53 19.12 11.12
C ILE A 440 -11.30 19.68 10.38
N LEU A 441 -10.46 20.50 11.03
CA LEU A 441 -9.23 21.02 10.44
C LEU A 441 -8.21 19.91 10.12
N GLU A 442 -8.17 18.86 10.95
CA GLU A 442 -7.37 17.66 10.70
C GLU A 442 -7.95 16.82 9.53
N GLU A 443 -9.27 16.65 9.47
CA GLU A 443 -9.95 15.95 8.36
C GLU A 443 -9.75 16.67 7.03
N MET A 444 -9.79 18.02 7.01
CA MET A 444 -9.51 18.80 5.80
C MET A 444 -8.10 18.52 5.25
N HIS A 445 -7.09 18.42 6.12
CA HIS A 445 -5.73 18.05 5.68
C HIS A 445 -5.68 16.60 5.13
N PHE A 446 -6.36 15.66 5.80
CA PHE A 446 -6.46 14.28 5.32
C PHE A 446 -7.13 14.18 3.95
N VAL A 447 -8.22 14.93 3.71
CA VAL A 447 -8.97 14.90 2.44
C VAL A 447 -8.16 15.49 1.29
N GLU A 448 -7.43 16.56 1.54
CA GLU A 448 -6.51 17.15 0.55
C GLU A 448 -5.43 16.14 0.12
N ASP A 449 -4.81 15.44 1.07
CA ASP A 449 -3.68 14.54 0.78
C ASP A 449 -4.11 13.18 0.19
N CYS A 450 -5.20 12.58 0.71
CA CYS A 450 -5.71 11.26 0.29
C CYS A 450 -6.49 11.25 -1.03
N PHE A 451 -7.11 12.37 -1.40
CA PHE A 451 -7.97 12.48 -2.58
C PHE A 451 -7.55 13.57 -3.57
N GLY A 452 -6.69 14.52 -3.17
CA GLY A 452 -6.25 15.62 -4.03
C GLY A 452 -7.23 16.79 -4.12
N PHE A 453 -8.27 16.82 -3.27
CA PHE A 453 -9.20 17.95 -3.20
C PHE A 453 -8.54 19.14 -2.49
N LYS A 454 -7.95 20.05 -3.26
CA LYS A 454 -7.40 21.31 -2.73
C LYS A 454 -8.52 22.23 -2.22
N GLN A 455 -8.16 23.18 -1.36
CA GLN A 455 -9.05 24.31 -1.10
C GLN A 455 -9.23 25.17 -2.37
N GLU A 456 -10.48 25.43 -2.75
CA GLU A 456 -10.81 26.57 -3.60
C GLU A 456 -10.65 27.84 -2.73
N GLU A 457 -9.66 28.68 -3.03
CA GLU A 457 -9.45 29.95 -2.30
C GLU A 457 -10.41 31.02 -2.81
N GLU A 458 -11.10 31.72 -1.90
CA GLU A 458 -12.02 32.79 -2.27
C GLU A 458 -11.26 33.99 -2.86
N THR A 459 -11.64 34.39 -4.07
CA THR A 459 -10.95 35.39 -4.89
C THR A 459 -11.21 36.83 -4.44
N GLU A 460 -11.01 37.14 -3.15
CA GLU A 460 -11.25 38.48 -2.60
C GLU A 460 -10.17 38.99 -1.62
N THR A 461 -8.90 38.67 -1.90
CA THR A 461 -7.80 39.69 -1.92
C THR A 461 -6.50 39.09 -2.47
N PRO A 462 -6.09 39.38 -3.72
CA PRO A 462 -4.85 38.87 -4.32
C PRO A 462 -3.57 39.52 -3.74
N ALA A 463 -3.64 40.06 -2.53
CA ALA A 463 -2.53 40.71 -1.84
C ALA A 463 -1.89 39.83 -0.76
N ILE A 464 -2.60 38.86 -0.17
CA ILE A 464 -2.08 38.08 0.97
C ILE A 464 -1.55 36.72 0.54
N ASP A 465 -2.31 35.94 -0.24
CA ASP A 465 -1.77 34.71 -0.83
C ASP A 465 -0.65 35.03 -1.83
N PHE A 466 -0.81 36.05 -2.69
CA PHE A 466 0.31 36.54 -3.49
C PHE A 466 1.49 36.94 -2.60
N ASN A 467 1.29 37.56 -1.42
CA ASN A 467 2.44 37.80 -0.53
C ASN A 467 3.07 36.52 0.02
N GLN A 468 2.33 35.45 0.32
CA GLN A 468 2.95 34.21 0.82
C GLN A 468 3.59 33.39 -0.31
N ARG A 469 2.87 33.16 -1.42
CA ARG A 469 3.40 32.49 -2.62
C ARG A 469 4.50 33.30 -3.30
N SER A 470 4.46 34.63 -3.30
CA SER A 470 5.56 35.49 -3.77
C SER A 470 6.67 35.64 -2.73
N ARG A 471 6.46 35.42 -1.42
CA ARG A 471 7.58 35.29 -0.46
C ARG A 471 8.28 33.95 -0.60
N ASP A 472 7.55 32.86 -0.79
CA ASP A 472 8.16 31.55 -0.98
C ASP A 472 8.75 31.40 -2.39
N SER A 473 8.11 31.98 -3.42
CA SER A 473 8.77 32.22 -4.72
C SER A 473 9.98 33.13 -4.55
N SER A 474 9.88 34.30 -3.90
CA SER A 474 11.04 35.19 -3.72
C SER A 474 12.18 34.55 -2.95
N LYS A 475 11.92 33.63 -1.99
CA LYS A 475 12.96 32.81 -1.36
C LYS A 475 13.55 31.83 -2.36
N GLU A 476 12.72 31.16 -3.16
CA GLU A 476 13.17 30.22 -4.20
C GLU A 476 13.95 30.95 -5.31
N ASP A 477 13.52 32.14 -5.73
CA ASP A 477 14.12 33.05 -6.70
C ASP A 477 15.42 33.68 -6.16
N ASP A 478 15.48 34.04 -4.87
CA ASP A 478 16.71 34.45 -4.19
C ASP A 478 17.70 33.28 -4.13
N ILE A 479 17.24 32.09 -3.73
CA ILE A 479 18.05 30.87 -3.70
C ILE A 479 18.52 30.49 -5.10
N GLN A 480 17.69 30.68 -6.12
CA GLN A 480 17.98 30.44 -7.53
C GLN A 480 18.97 31.49 -8.09
N ALA A 481 18.84 32.75 -7.71
CA ALA A 481 19.82 33.80 -8.02
C ALA A 481 21.17 33.54 -7.34
N ILE A 482 21.18 33.07 -6.10
CA ILE A 482 22.39 32.61 -5.40
C ILE A 482 22.98 31.37 -6.11
N CYS A 483 22.17 30.43 -6.56
CA CYS A 483 22.63 29.29 -7.37
C CYS A 483 23.27 29.73 -8.69
N GLU A 484 22.66 30.67 -9.41
CA GLU A 484 23.19 31.22 -10.66
C GLU A 484 24.51 31.99 -10.41
N GLN A 485 24.56 32.85 -9.39
CA GLN A 485 25.78 33.60 -9.01
C GLN A 485 26.93 32.70 -8.53
N ARG A 486 26.63 31.55 -7.92
CA ARG A 486 27.62 30.55 -7.49
C ARG A 486 27.88 29.45 -8.52
N GLY A 487 27.27 29.54 -9.72
CA GLY A 487 27.59 28.70 -10.87
C GLY A 487 26.88 27.34 -10.96
N PHE A 488 25.81 27.12 -10.18
CA PHE A 488 25.06 25.86 -10.13
C PHE A 488 23.93 25.74 -11.16
N GLY A 489 23.61 26.81 -11.90
CA GLY A 489 22.60 26.80 -12.97
C GLY A 489 21.15 26.92 -12.48
N ARG A 490 20.18 26.54 -13.33
CA ARG A 490 18.74 26.65 -13.05
C ARG A 490 18.12 25.40 -12.46
N ASN A 491 17.32 25.61 -11.41
CA ASN A 491 16.66 24.60 -10.59
C ASN A 491 17.59 23.43 -10.21
N PRO A 492 18.81 23.68 -9.70
CA PRO A 492 19.71 22.60 -9.33
C PRO A 492 19.11 21.81 -8.15
N PRO A 493 19.50 20.53 -7.95
CA PRO A 493 19.03 19.72 -6.82
C PRO A 493 19.12 20.45 -5.47
N LEU A 494 18.15 20.20 -4.58
CA LEU A 494 18.02 20.79 -3.23
C LEU A 494 19.35 20.86 -2.46
N ALA A 495 20.16 19.82 -2.62
CA ALA A 495 21.52 19.72 -2.13
C ALA A 495 22.45 20.86 -2.56
N LEU A 496 22.51 21.16 -3.86
CA LEU A 496 23.31 22.24 -4.43
C LEU A 496 22.72 23.61 -4.10
N GLN A 497 21.39 23.72 -3.94
CA GLN A 497 20.76 24.95 -3.46
C GLN A 497 21.22 25.31 -2.05
N LEU A 498 21.18 24.35 -1.11
CA LEU A 498 21.71 24.53 0.25
C LEU A 498 23.18 24.92 0.26
N LYS A 499 23.98 24.30 -0.61
CA LYS A 499 25.41 24.59 -0.78
C LYS A 499 25.68 25.99 -1.33
N ALA A 500 24.87 26.48 -2.27
CA ALA A 500 24.99 27.83 -2.81
C ALA A 500 24.70 28.88 -1.71
N ILE A 501 23.66 28.66 -0.92
CA ILE A 501 23.30 29.50 0.23
C ILE A 501 24.43 29.52 1.29
N ASP A 502 25.02 28.37 1.60
CA ASP A 502 26.14 28.26 2.55
C ASP A 502 27.42 28.99 2.05
N GLN A 503 27.72 28.88 0.75
CA GLN A 503 28.81 29.64 0.12
C GLN A 503 28.55 31.15 0.12
N GLU A 504 27.31 31.58 -0.08
CA GLU A 504 26.92 32.98 0.03
C GLU A 504 27.09 33.51 1.46
N TYR A 505 26.65 32.73 2.46
CA TYR A 505 26.82 33.06 3.89
C TYR A 505 28.29 33.26 4.27
N HIS A 506 29.17 32.36 3.83
CA HIS A 506 30.61 32.47 4.07
C HIS A 506 31.24 33.68 3.35
N TYR A 507 30.84 33.99 2.12
CA TYR A 507 31.29 35.18 1.39
C TYR A 507 30.83 36.51 2.05
N LEU A 508 29.59 36.53 2.56
CA LEU A 508 29.04 37.69 3.28
C LEU A 508 29.73 37.91 4.64
N LEU A 509 30.17 36.83 5.31
CA LEU A 509 31.01 36.91 6.51
C LEU A 509 32.37 37.55 6.22
N GLU A 510 33.07 37.10 5.16
CA GLU A 510 34.38 37.65 4.77
C GLU A 510 34.28 39.13 4.34
N SER A 511 33.14 39.55 3.77
CA SER A 511 32.86 40.93 3.37
C SER A 511 32.14 41.77 4.45
N GLN A 512 32.00 41.25 5.67
CA GLN A 512 31.45 41.93 6.87
C GLN A 512 29.98 42.41 6.74
N GLN A 513 29.14 41.75 5.94
CA GLN A 513 27.75 42.15 5.70
C GLN A 513 26.75 41.43 6.62
N SER A 514 26.78 41.76 7.93
CA SER A 514 26.01 41.12 9.01
C SER A 514 24.55 40.82 8.66
N ASP A 515 23.83 41.82 8.15
CA ASP A 515 22.38 41.79 8.01
C ASP A 515 21.97 40.84 6.86
N ARG A 516 22.85 40.70 5.87
CA ARG A 516 22.71 39.72 4.78
C ARG A 516 23.11 38.32 5.22
N CYS A 517 24.13 38.17 6.07
CA CYS A 517 24.45 36.88 6.69
C CYS A 517 23.21 36.32 7.43
N GLU A 518 22.49 37.16 8.19
CA GLU A 518 21.29 36.74 8.91
C GLU A 518 20.14 36.36 7.95
N TYR A 519 19.98 37.04 6.82
CA TYR A 519 18.99 36.68 5.79
C TYR A 519 19.32 35.36 5.09
N VAL A 520 20.55 35.19 4.63
CA VAL A 520 21.00 33.97 3.95
C VAL A 520 20.96 32.76 4.90
N GLN A 521 21.26 32.96 6.18
CA GLN A 521 21.10 31.90 7.20
C GLN A 521 19.62 31.51 7.43
N LYS A 522 18.67 32.45 7.25
CA LYS A 522 17.22 32.14 7.26
C LYS A 522 16.79 31.38 6.01
N LEU A 523 17.32 31.72 4.82
CA LEU A 523 17.11 30.93 3.60
C LEU A 523 17.61 29.49 3.79
N TYR A 524 18.82 29.31 4.34
CA TYR A 524 19.37 27.97 4.63
C TYR A 524 18.45 27.19 5.60
N ALA A 525 18.05 27.82 6.70
CA ALA A 525 17.20 27.20 7.72
C ALA A 525 15.74 26.95 7.28
N TRP A 526 15.24 27.66 6.27
CA TRP A 526 13.96 27.39 5.61
C TRP A 526 14.12 26.20 4.65
N LYS A 527 15.13 26.25 3.78
CA LYS A 527 15.33 25.26 2.72
C LYS A 527 15.78 23.89 3.26
N SER A 528 16.55 23.86 4.36
CA SER A 528 17.03 22.60 4.96
C SER A 528 15.91 21.80 5.64
N LYS A 529 14.80 22.45 6.03
CA LYS A 529 13.64 21.76 6.62
C LYS A 529 12.81 20.99 5.59
N GLN A 530 12.90 21.38 4.30
CA GLN A 530 12.27 20.65 3.19
C GLN A 530 12.98 19.31 2.87
N ALA A 531 14.17 19.05 3.46
CA ALA A 531 15.08 17.98 3.03
C ALA A 531 14.83 16.59 3.67
N THR A 532 13.87 16.44 4.59
CA THR A 532 13.47 15.13 5.14
C THR A 532 11.95 14.98 5.15
N GLN A 533 11.43 13.83 4.72
CA GLN A 533 9.97 13.61 4.66
C GLN A 533 9.33 13.59 6.06
N ASP A 534 9.97 12.97 7.06
CA ASP A 534 9.53 13.11 8.46
C ASP A 534 9.60 14.57 8.96
N GLY A 535 10.56 15.35 8.44
CA GLY A 535 10.67 16.79 8.67
C GLY A 535 9.49 17.59 8.10
N LYS A 536 8.89 17.17 6.98
CA LYS A 536 7.67 17.82 6.44
C LYS A 536 6.47 17.65 7.36
N VAL A 537 6.24 16.47 7.93
CA VAL A 537 5.11 16.29 8.88
C VAL A 537 5.41 16.98 10.21
N ALA A 538 6.66 16.93 10.69
CA ALA A 538 7.07 17.73 11.84
C ALA A 538 6.88 19.24 11.59
N GLN A 539 7.10 19.72 10.36
CA GLN A 539 6.82 21.09 9.92
C GLN A 539 5.32 21.38 9.87
N LEU A 540 4.50 20.56 9.18
CA LEU A 540 3.04 20.72 9.12
C LEU A 540 2.38 20.68 10.51
N ALA A 541 2.90 19.85 11.42
CA ALA A 541 2.46 19.76 12.81
C ALA A 541 2.95 20.94 13.68
N SER A 542 3.94 21.71 13.23
CA SER A 542 4.49 22.90 13.91
C SER A 542 4.09 24.22 13.25
N ASP A 543 3.43 24.17 12.09
CA ASP A 543 3.04 25.33 11.31
C ASP A 543 1.69 25.87 11.78
N GLU A 544 1.72 26.97 12.53
CA GLU A 544 0.54 27.64 13.06
C GLU A 544 -0.37 28.27 11.97
N GLU A 545 0.11 28.38 10.73
CA GLU A 545 -0.67 28.86 9.57
C GLU A 545 -1.30 27.72 8.75
N GLY A 546 -0.73 26.50 8.77
CA GLY A 546 -1.26 25.31 8.10
C GLY A 546 -2.50 24.70 8.78
N THR A 547 -3.39 24.04 8.02
CA THR A 547 -4.60 23.38 8.55
C THR A 547 -4.30 22.37 9.66
N PHE A 548 -3.24 21.56 9.48
CA PHE A 548 -2.82 20.54 10.44
C PHE A 548 -2.29 21.12 11.76
N GLY A 549 -1.45 22.17 11.73
CA GLY A 549 -1.01 22.86 12.93
C GLY A 549 -2.10 23.72 13.59
N LYS A 550 -3.05 24.25 12.82
CA LYS A 550 -4.29 24.85 13.37
C LYS A 550 -5.12 23.84 14.17
N ALA A 551 -5.18 22.57 13.74
CA ALA A 551 -5.81 21.51 14.51
C ALA A 551 -5.09 21.26 15.86
N TYR A 552 -3.76 21.13 15.84
CA TYR A 552 -2.95 21.05 17.07
C TYR A 552 -3.23 22.20 18.05
N LEU A 553 -3.23 23.43 17.56
CA LEU A 553 -3.55 24.63 18.34
C LEU A 553 -4.96 24.57 18.95
N LYS A 554 -5.94 23.99 18.24
CA LYS A 554 -7.31 23.81 18.74
C LYS A 554 -7.44 22.71 19.79
N TYR A 555 -6.69 21.62 19.66
CA TYR A 555 -6.56 20.63 20.73
C TYR A 555 -5.90 21.22 21.99
N CYS A 556 -4.89 22.09 21.83
CA CYS A 556 -4.29 22.86 22.93
C CYS A 556 -5.30 23.80 23.62
N ASP A 557 -6.15 24.51 22.87
CA ASP A 557 -7.23 25.32 23.46
C ASP A 557 -8.20 24.44 24.26
N ALA A 558 -8.65 23.32 23.69
CA ALA A 558 -9.60 22.40 24.33
C ALA A 558 -9.08 21.86 25.67
N ALA A 559 -7.82 21.39 25.71
CA ALA A 559 -7.15 20.93 26.94
C ALA A 559 -6.93 22.04 27.98
N SER A 560 -6.95 23.31 27.57
CA SER A 560 -6.80 24.46 28.48
C SER A 560 -8.13 24.87 29.13
N PHE A 561 -9.27 24.57 28.49
CA PHE A 561 -10.60 24.84 29.04
C PHE A 561 -11.19 23.66 29.83
N ALA A 562 -10.95 22.42 29.40
CA ALA A 562 -11.42 21.21 30.07
C ALA A 562 -10.32 20.13 30.05
N SER A 563 -9.42 20.20 31.03
CA SER A 563 -8.21 19.36 31.12
C SER A 563 -8.45 17.93 31.60
N ASP A 564 -9.71 17.56 31.87
CA ASP A 564 -10.15 16.25 32.36
C ASP A 564 -10.54 15.27 31.24
N ASN A 565 -10.72 15.74 30.00
CA ASN A 565 -10.94 14.87 28.86
C ASN A 565 -9.63 14.27 28.31
N TYR A 566 -9.50 12.94 28.39
CA TYR A 566 -8.34 12.19 27.91
C TYR A 566 -8.02 12.42 26.42
N LEU A 567 -9.04 12.62 25.57
CA LEU A 567 -8.87 12.81 24.12
C LEU A 567 -8.00 14.03 23.78
N TYR A 568 -8.14 15.12 24.54
CA TYR A 568 -7.40 16.35 24.23
C TYR A 568 -5.89 16.15 24.49
N HIS A 569 -5.53 15.46 25.57
CA HIS A 569 -4.13 15.08 25.85
C HIS A 569 -3.61 14.01 24.90
N LEU A 570 -4.46 13.09 24.44
CA LEU A 570 -4.12 12.09 23.42
C LEU A 570 -3.71 12.75 22.10
N HIS A 571 -4.53 13.64 21.57
CA HIS A 571 -4.21 14.38 20.34
C HIS A 571 -2.98 15.27 20.51
N ILE A 572 -2.87 16.05 21.60
CA ILE A 572 -1.67 16.87 21.86
C ILE A 572 -0.41 15.99 21.92
N GLY A 573 -0.44 14.88 22.65
CA GLY A 573 0.69 13.96 22.77
C GLY A 573 1.09 13.29 21.45
N ARG A 574 0.10 12.88 20.65
CA ARG A 574 0.28 12.35 19.30
C ARG A 574 0.96 13.35 18.37
N PHE A 575 0.55 14.63 18.39
CA PHE A 575 1.18 15.70 17.62
C PHE A 575 2.59 16.06 18.13
N LEU A 576 2.82 16.05 19.45
CA LEU A 576 4.17 16.25 20.02
C LEU A 576 5.14 15.12 19.58
N SER A 577 4.67 13.88 19.43
CA SER A 577 5.44 12.79 18.82
C SER A 577 5.76 13.06 17.35
N LEU A 578 4.83 13.60 16.54
CA LEU A 578 5.10 14.05 15.16
C LEU A 578 6.12 15.20 15.10
N GLN A 579 6.12 16.10 16.08
CA GLN A 579 7.11 17.18 16.21
C GLN A 579 8.49 16.69 16.73
N GLY A 580 8.67 15.39 16.98
CA GLY A 580 9.91 14.82 17.54
C GLY A 580 10.14 15.10 19.02
N LYS A 581 9.16 15.69 19.73
CA LYS A 581 9.24 16.08 21.15
C LYS A 581 8.82 14.92 22.05
N HIS A 582 9.50 13.77 21.91
CA HIS A 582 9.10 12.50 22.55
C HIS A 582 8.94 12.62 24.08
N ASP A 583 9.77 13.42 24.77
CA ASP A 583 9.70 13.63 26.22
C ASP A 583 8.46 14.44 26.65
N GLU A 584 8.02 15.42 25.85
CA GLU A 584 6.78 16.16 26.10
C GLU A 584 5.55 15.32 25.71
N ALA A 585 5.66 14.54 24.64
CA ALA A 585 4.64 13.60 24.19
C ALA A 585 4.33 12.55 25.27
N VAL A 586 5.36 11.89 25.83
CA VAL A 586 5.17 10.89 26.90
C VAL A 586 4.48 11.51 28.12
N LYS A 587 4.86 12.71 28.57
CA LYS A 587 4.19 13.39 29.69
C LYS A 587 2.70 13.67 29.42
N ARG A 588 2.33 14.08 28.21
CA ARG A 588 0.92 14.28 27.83
C ARG A 588 0.16 12.96 27.70
N LEU A 589 0.78 11.93 27.13
CA LEU A 589 0.17 10.61 26.94
C LEU A 589 0.02 9.86 28.27
N GLN A 590 0.90 10.10 29.26
CA GLN A 590 0.71 9.67 30.65
C GLN A 590 -0.54 10.29 31.28
N ILE A 591 -0.85 11.56 30.99
CA ILE A 591 -2.10 12.18 31.46
C ILE A 591 -3.31 11.58 30.73
N ALA A 592 -3.23 11.34 29.42
CA ALA A 592 -4.31 10.69 28.66
C ALA A 592 -4.62 9.28 29.20
N VAL A 593 -3.59 8.42 29.37
CA VAL A 593 -3.74 7.09 29.98
C VAL A 593 -4.15 7.19 31.44
N GLY A 594 -3.69 8.19 32.21
CA GLY A 594 -4.17 8.41 33.57
C GLY A 594 -5.67 8.71 33.64
N LEU A 595 -6.18 9.53 32.72
CA LEU A 595 -7.58 9.96 32.63
C LEU A 595 -8.51 8.90 32.03
N LYS A 596 -7.99 7.94 31.24
CA LYS A 596 -8.76 6.76 30.80
C LYS A 596 -7.86 5.51 30.74
N PRO A 597 -7.55 4.86 31.88
CA PRO A 597 -6.53 3.80 31.96
C PRO A 597 -6.79 2.56 31.11
N VAL A 598 -8.05 2.26 30.79
CA VAL A 598 -8.43 1.12 29.94
C VAL A 598 -8.10 1.31 28.46
N ASN A 599 -7.90 2.55 27.99
CA ASN A 599 -8.03 2.87 26.57
C ASN A 599 -6.83 2.48 25.69
N VAL A 600 -7.12 1.63 24.69
CA VAL A 600 -6.10 1.04 23.79
C VAL A 600 -5.36 2.08 22.96
N GLU A 601 -6.04 3.10 22.43
CA GLU A 601 -5.39 4.13 21.62
C GLU A 601 -4.39 4.95 22.48
N SER A 602 -4.83 5.40 23.65
CA SER A 602 -3.98 6.14 24.59
C SER A 602 -2.76 5.33 25.02
N ARG A 603 -2.95 4.03 25.29
CA ARG A 603 -1.86 3.07 25.56
C ARG A 603 -0.90 2.95 24.37
N PHE A 604 -1.43 2.72 23.17
CA PHE A 604 -0.64 2.56 21.94
C PHE A 604 0.26 3.77 21.69
N TYR A 605 -0.30 5.00 21.73
CA TYR A 605 0.49 6.21 21.49
C TYR A 605 1.52 6.46 22.59
N LEU A 606 1.18 6.19 23.87
CA LEU A 606 2.15 6.21 24.97
C LEU A 606 3.30 5.22 24.72
N GLY A 607 2.99 3.97 24.36
CA GLY A 607 3.99 2.95 24.06
C GLY A 607 4.87 3.32 22.87
N LEU A 608 4.30 3.90 21.82
CA LEU A 608 5.04 4.43 20.67
C LEU A 608 6.01 5.53 21.10
N ALA A 609 5.55 6.51 21.87
CA ALA A 609 6.39 7.61 22.33
C ALA A 609 7.51 7.11 23.27
N LEU A 610 7.23 6.12 24.14
CA LEU A 610 8.24 5.45 24.98
C LEU A 610 9.28 4.68 24.15
N LEU A 611 8.89 4.00 23.06
CA LEU A 611 9.85 3.33 22.15
C LEU A 611 10.71 4.32 21.34
N GLN A 612 10.24 5.56 21.16
CA GLN A 612 10.95 6.65 20.49
C GLN A 612 11.86 7.46 21.42
N GLN A 613 11.67 7.38 22.74
CA GLN A 613 12.54 8.06 23.71
C GLN A 613 13.96 7.47 23.74
N ALA A 614 14.91 8.30 24.18
CA ALA A 614 16.28 7.86 24.46
C ALA A 614 16.41 7.06 25.77
N ASP A 615 15.44 7.20 26.69
CA ASP A 615 15.36 6.34 27.88
C ASP A 615 14.67 5.01 27.56
N LYS A 616 15.33 3.91 27.93
CA LYS A 616 14.88 2.53 27.73
C LYS A 616 14.27 1.91 29.00
N SER A 617 14.20 2.65 30.11
CA SER A 617 13.74 2.14 31.42
C SER A 617 12.39 1.41 31.38
N ARG A 618 11.48 1.84 30.51
CA ARG A 618 10.09 1.34 30.40
C ARG A 618 9.82 0.56 29.11
N GLU A 619 10.86 0.05 28.44
CA GLU A 619 10.75 -0.64 27.14
C GLU A 619 9.76 -1.83 27.14
N HIS A 620 9.67 -2.60 28.24
CA HIS A 620 8.75 -3.75 28.31
C HIS A 620 7.26 -3.34 28.31
N GLU A 621 6.91 -2.27 29.03
CA GLU A 621 5.57 -1.67 29.04
C GLU A 621 5.24 -1.09 27.65
N ALA A 622 6.22 -0.42 27.03
CA ALA A 622 6.08 0.16 25.71
C ALA A 622 5.84 -0.89 24.61
N ILE A 623 6.60 -1.98 24.63
CA ILE A 623 6.39 -3.15 23.74
C ILE A 623 4.99 -3.74 23.95
N GLN A 624 4.55 -3.93 25.21
CA GLN A 624 3.23 -4.48 25.51
C GLN A 624 2.10 -3.61 24.94
N TYR A 625 2.14 -2.29 25.15
CA TYR A 625 1.08 -1.39 24.67
C TYR A 625 1.04 -1.24 23.15
N VAL A 626 2.20 -1.26 22.46
CA VAL A 626 2.23 -1.20 20.98
C VAL A 626 1.80 -2.54 20.37
N HIS A 627 2.11 -3.67 21.02
CA HIS A 627 1.61 -5.00 20.63
C HIS A 627 0.09 -5.12 20.84
N GLU A 628 -0.45 -4.63 21.96
CA GLU A 628 -1.89 -4.59 22.22
C GLU A 628 -2.64 -3.81 21.11
N GLY A 629 -2.13 -2.64 20.71
CA GLY A 629 -2.70 -1.86 19.61
C GLY A 629 -2.68 -2.57 18.25
N LEU A 630 -1.65 -3.40 17.99
CA LEU A 630 -1.59 -4.22 16.77
C LEU A 630 -2.67 -5.31 16.78
N GLU A 631 -2.84 -6.00 17.90
CA GLU A 631 -3.88 -7.05 18.01
C GLU A 631 -5.30 -6.45 17.97
N HIS A 632 -5.50 -5.25 18.52
CA HIS A 632 -6.75 -4.50 18.42
C HIS A 632 -7.07 -4.07 16.98
N LEU A 633 -6.10 -3.54 16.24
CA LEU A 633 -6.26 -3.21 14.81
C LEU A 633 -6.59 -4.45 13.97
N LEU A 634 -5.89 -5.56 14.20
CA LEU A 634 -6.14 -6.82 13.51
C LEU A 634 -7.53 -7.40 13.85
N TYR A 635 -8.00 -7.23 15.09
CA TYR A 635 -9.36 -7.58 15.52
C TYR A 635 -10.43 -6.71 14.81
N LYS A 636 -10.28 -5.37 14.81
CA LYS A 636 -11.13 -4.42 14.05
C LYS A 636 -11.25 -4.83 12.58
N LEU A 637 -10.11 -5.04 11.91
CA LEU A 637 -10.05 -5.49 10.51
C LEU A 637 -10.65 -6.88 10.29
N THR A 638 -10.67 -7.73 11.32
CA THR A 638 -11.33 -9.05 11.26
C THR A 638 -12.85 -8.86 11.26
N LEU A 639 -13.40 -8.04 12.16
CA LEU A 639 -14.84 -7.74 12.20
C LEU A 639 -15.35 -7.11 10.89
N GLN A 640 -14.62 -6.15 10.32
CA GLN A 640 -14.93 -5.57 8.99
C GLN A 640 -15.01 -6.65 7.89
N ALA A 641 -14.18 -7.69 7.96
CA ALA A 641 -14.16 -8.81 7.02
C ALA A 641 -15.17 -9.92 7.37
N GLU A 642 -15.86 -9.83 8.51
CA GLU A 642 -17.02 -10.67 8.86
C GLU A 642 -18.35 -10.00 8.48
N SER A 643 -18.48 -8.68 8.62
CA SER A 643 -19.72 -7.94 8.32
C SER A 643 -19.92 -7.65 6.83
N LEU A 644 -18.84 -7.32 6.11
CA LEU A 644 -18.89 -6.65 4.80
C LEU A 644 -19.78 -5.39 4.77
N SER A 645 -19.96 -4.73 5.92
CA SER A 645 -20.65 -3.44 5.99
C SER A 645 -19.99 -2.44 5.04
N ASP A 646 -20.80 -1.66 4.32
CA ASP A 646 -20.32 -0.69 3.33
C ASP A 646 -19.19 0.18 3.86
N ARG A 647 -18.19 0.44 3.01
CA ARG A 647 -16.99 1.21 3.38
C ARG A 647 -17.24 2.72 3.54
N THR A 648 -18.49 3.16 3.52
CA THR A 648 -18.92 4.50 3.92
C THR A 648 -18.67 4.66 5.42
N SER A 649 -17.47 5.10 5.80
CA SER A 649 -17.22 5.56 7.16
C SER A 649 -18.23 6.64 7.53
N THR A 650 -18.76 6.58 8.75
CA THR A 650 -19.59 7.63 9.35
C THR A 650 -18.82 8.39 10.43
N GLN A 651 -17.51 8.17 10.51
CA GLN A 651 -16.59 8.75 11.48
C GLN A 651 -15.40 9.40 10.76
N LEU A 652 -14.94 10.53 11.30
CA LEU A 652 -13.79 11.26 10.79
C LEU A 652 -12.53 10.43 11.01
N HIS A 653 -11.56 10.51 10.11
CA HIS A 653 -10.24 9.87 10.29
C HIS A 653 -9.50 10.50 11.49
N SER A 654 -9.78 11.77 11.78
CA SER A 654 -9.38 12.46 13.02
C SER A 654 -10.15 12.02 14.28
N SER A 655 -11.00 10.98 14.21
CA SER A 655 -11.73 10.41 15.36
C SER A 655 -11.45 8.92 15.63
N GLU A 656 -10.83 8.20 14.70
CA GLU A 656 -10.44 6.80 14.86
C GLU A 656 -8.92 6.65 14.63
N LEU A 657 -8.14 6.70 15.71
CA LEU A 657 -6.69 6.89 15.63
C LEU A 657 -5.91 5.58 15.40
N LEU A 658 -6.50 4.41 15.67
CA LEU A 658 -6.01 3.10 15.27
C LEU A 658 -6.60 2.66 13.91
N ASP A 659 -5.99 3.14 12.82
CA ASP A 659 -6.30 2.69 11.46
C ASP A 659 -5.04 2.43 10.60
N ILE A 660 -5.19 1.66 9.52
CA ILE A 660 -4.11 1.37 8.56
C ILE A 660 -3.69 2.59 7.72
N THR A 661 -4.58 3.56 7.53
CA THR A 661 -4.26 4.83 6.86
C THR A 661 -3.40 5.75 7.72
N ASN A 662 -3.36 5.54 9.03
CA ASN A 662 -2.55 6.33 9.95
C ASN A 662 -1.07 5.86 9.96
N VAL A 663 -0.19 6.69 9.39
CA VAL A 663 1.26 6.43 9.33
C VAL A 663 1.88 6.20 10.72
N GLN A 664 1.40 6.85 11.79
CA GLN A 664 1.94 6.62 13.13
C GLN A 664 1.65 5.21 13.63
N CYS A 665 0.53 4.60 13.23
CA CYS A 665 0.22 3.21 13.56
C CYS A 665 1.20 2.26 12.87
N LEU A 666 1.36 2.37 11.56
CA LEU A 666 2.29 1.52 10.79
C LEU A 666 3.75 1.70 11.24
N LYS A 667 4.21 2.94 11.45
CA LYS A 667 5.55 3.23 12.01
C LYS A 667 5.71 2.70 13.44
N GLY A 668 4.64 2.68 14.25
CA GLY A 668 4.66 2.11 15.59
C GLY A 668 4.82 0.59 15.59
N PHE A 669 4.07 -0.13 14.76
CA PHE A 669 4.22 -1.58 14.61
C PHE A 669 5.59 -1.97 14.01
N LEU A 670 6.13 -1.17 13.09
CA LEU A 670 7.51 -1.32 12.60
C LEU A 670 8.54 -1.11 13.72
N THR A 671 8.33 -0.13 14.59
CA THR A 671 9.18 0.15 15.75
C THR A 671 9.11 -0.97 16.79
N LEU A 672 7.93 -1.57 17.02
CA LEU A 672 7.75 -2.77 17.83
C LEU A 672 8.58 -3.95 17.28
N GLY A 673 8.53 -4.21 15.98
CA GLY A 673 9.34 -5.24 15.33
C GLY A 673 10.85 -5.01 15.57
N ARG A 674 11.32 -3.77 15.37
CA ARG A 674 12.71 -3.36 15.65
C ARG A 674 13.10 -3.51 17.13
N ALA A 675 12.22 -3.16 18.05
CA ALA A 675 12.45 -3.35 19.48
C ALA A 675 12.66 -4.84 19.80
N LEU A 676 11.74 -5.70 19.32
CA LEU A 676 11.77 -7.15 19.54
C LEU A 676 12.96 -7.87 18.88
N THR A 677 13.60 -7.30 17.84
CA THR A 677 14.90 -7.82 17.34
C THR A 677 16.09 -7.42 18.21
N SER A 678 15.98 -6.33 18.97
CA SER A 678 17.08 -5.76 19.79
C SER A 678 17.05 -6.19 21.26
N THR A 679 15.88 -6.53 21.81
CA THR A 679 15.71 -6.92 23.21
C THR A 679 16.30 -8.30 23.50
N ALA A 680 17.21 -8.37 24.48
CA ALA A 680 17.79 -9.62 24.98
C ALA A 680 16.91 -10.35 26.02
N THR A 681 15.67 -9.91 26.23
CA THR A 681 14.78 -10.38 27.30
C THR A 681 13.77 -11.43 26.83
N LYS A 682 13.16 -12.15 27.77
CA LYS A 682 12.16 -13.19 27.48
C LYS A 682 10.82 -12.57 27.12
N ILE A 683 10.60 -12.36 25.83
CA ILE A 683 9.31 -11.98 25.24
C ILE A 683 8.24 -13.05 25.59
N PRO A 684 6.98 -12.68 25.91
CA PRO A 684 5.92 -13.66 26.14
C PRO A 684 5.63 -14.50 24.89
N ASN A 685 5.49 -15.82 25.04
CA ASN A 685 5.29 -16.77 23.93
C ASN A 685 4.08 -16.49 23.01
N HIS A 686 3.14 -15.64 23.44
CA HIS A 686 1.92 -15.31 22.69
C HIS A 686 2.01 -14.01 21.88
N PHE A 687 3.13 -13.28 21.96
CA PHE A 687 3.38 -12.12 21.10
C PHE A 687 3.71 -12.58 19.67
N LEU A 688 3.45 -11.71 18.69
CA LEU A 688 3.93 -11.96 17.32
C LEU A 688 5.47 -11.84 17.28
N LYS A 689 6.11 -12.70 16.50
CA LYS A 689 7.57 -12.64 16.27
C LYS A 689 7.94 -11.44 15.38
N PRO A 690 9.21 -10.97 15.38
CA PRO A 690 9.62 -9.84 14.55
C PRO A 690 9.32 -10.01 13.06
N ASP A 691 9.50 -11.21 12.51
CA ASP A 691 9.21 -11.51 11.10
C ASP A 691 7.70 -11.54 10.79
N GLU A 692 6.89 -12.09 11.69
CA GLU A 692 5.43 -12.04 11.62
C GLU A 692 4.94 -10.59 11.66
N ILE A 693 5.57 -9.72 12.47
CA ILE A 693 5.29 -8.29 12.56
C ILE A 693 5.70 -7.57 11.27
N PHE A 694 6.94 -7.72 10.77
CA PHE A 694 7.37 -7.03 9.55
C PHE A 694 6.51 -7.44 8.33
N ARG A 695 6.12 -8.72 8.22
CA ARG A 695 5.17 -9.20 7.20
C ARG A 695 3.78 -8.61 7.39
N SER A 696 3.31 -8.49 8.64
CA SER A 696 2.02 -7.84 8.94
C SER A 696 2.04 -6.37 8.54
N VAL A 697 3.08 -5.61 8.90
CA VAL A 697 3.22 -4.18 8.52
C VAL A 697 3.25 -4.01 7.01
N ALA A 698 4.02 -4.83 6.27
CA ALA A 698 4.04 -4.79 4.81
C ALA A 698 2.65 -5.08 4.20
N SER A 699 1.93 -6.08 4.71
CA SER A 699 0.57 -6.41 4.23
C SER A 699 -0.48 -5.34 4.60
N LEU A 700 -0.35 -4.68 5.75
CA LEU A 700 -1.24 -3.60 6.17
C LEU A 700 -0.96 -2.30 5.40
N ALA A 701 0.32 -1.96 5.18
CA ALA A 701 0.72 -0.80 4.40
C ALA A 701 0.23 -0.90 2.95
N VAL A 702 0.39 -2.05 2.27
CA VAL A 702 -0.17 -2.24 0.93
C VAL A 702 -1.70 -2.14 0.94
N ARG A 703 -2.39 -2.70 1.95
CA ARG A 703 -3.86 -2.55 2.09
C ARG A 703 -4.28 -1.07 2.21
N ALA A 704 -3.46 -0.23 2.84
CA ALA A 704 -3.71 1.21 2.95
C ALA A 704 -3.42 1.97 1.64
N LEU A 705 -2.32 1.65 0.94
CA LEU A 705 -2.01 2.21 -0.39
C LEU A 705 -3.16 1.92 -1.38
N CYS A 706 -3.67 0.68 -1.39
CA CYS A 706 -4.83 0.26 -2.19
C CYS A 706 -6.17 0.91 -1.78
N SER A 707 -6.21 1.77 -0.76
CA SER A 707 -7.38 2.62 -0.44
C SER A 707 -7.19 4.10 -0.74
N ILE A 708 -5.97 4.54 -1.06
CA ILE A 708 -5.65 5.96 -1.25
C ILE A 708 -5.68 6.33 -2.74
N THR A 709 -6.53 7.29 -3.10
CA THR A 709 -6.79 7.65 -4.52
C THR A 709 -5.82 8.68 -5.10
N HIS A 710 -5.01 9.33 -4.26
CA HIS A 710 -4.04 10.36 -4.63
C HIS A 710 -2.64 10.02 -4.09
N LYS A 711 -1.59 10.15 -4.93
CA LYS A 711 -0.20 9.92 -4.52
C LYS A 711 0.34 11.17 -3.81
N GLY A 712 -0.20 11.42 -2.62
CA GLY A 712 0.17 12.50 -1.72
C GLY A 712 1.34 12.16 -0.78
N GLU A 713 1.57 13.03 0.20
CA GLU A 713 2.64 12.90 1.19
C GLU A 713 2.38 11.71 2.15
N LEU A 714 1.13 11.50 2.58
CA LEU A 714 0.69 10.30 3.31
C LEU A 714 0.94 9.02 2.52
N TYR A 715 0.61 9.02 1.21
CA TYR A 715 0.85 7.87 0.34
C TYR A 715 2.34 7.51 0.33
N HIS A 716 3.22 8.50 0.12
CA HIS A 716 4.67 8.30 0.15
C HIS A 716 5.19 7.86 1.53
N GLN A 717 4.58 8.27 2.63
CA GLN A 717 4.99 7.81 3.95
C GLN A 717 4.57 6.38 4.26
N ILE A 718 3.42 5.93 3.76
CA ILE A 718 3.00 4.52 3.82
C ILE A 718 3.91 3.68 2.90
N GLU A 719 4.22 4.17 1.70
CA GLU A 719 5.15 3.57 0.72
C GLU A 719 6.59 3.44 1.29
N ARG A 720 7.05 4.45 2.04
CA ARG A 720 8.32 4.40 2.82
C ARG A 720 8.24 3.39 3.97
N THR A 721 7.18 3.41 4.76
CA THR A 721 7.01 2.48 5.91
C THR A 721 6.93 1.02 5.44
N PHE A 722 6.33 0.78 4.27
CA PHE A 722 6.31 -0.50 3.56
C PHE A 722 7.73 -0.98 3.19
N LEU A 723 8.54 -0.13 2.55
CA LEU A 723 9.94 -0.46 2.22
C LEU A 723 10.81 -0.68 3.47
N GLU A 724 10.60 0.11 4.52
CA GLU A 724 11.31 -0.10 5.78
C GLU A 724 10.97 -1.45 6.42
N ALA A 725 9.69 -1.90 6.36
CA ALA A 725 9.30 -3.22 6.84
C ALA A 725 9.96 -4.36 6.03
N HIS A 726 10.00 -4.23 4.70
CA HIS A 726 10.75 -5.14 3.82
C HIS A 726 12.24 -5.21 4.15
N SER A 727 12.87 -4.06 4.41
CA SER A 727 14.29 -3.95 4.75
C SER A 727 14.60 -4.57 6.11
N CYS A 728 13.76 -4.30 7.12
CA CYS A 728 13.93 -4.89 8.46
C CYS A 728 13.76 -6.41 8.45
N LEU A 729 12.82 -6.93 7.64
CA LEU A 729 12.68 -8.37 7.43
C LEU A 729 13.93 -8.98 6.78
N LEU A 730 14.47 -8.36 5.72
CA LEU A 730 15.69 -8.83 5.05
C LEU A 730 16.88 -8.86 6.02
N GLN A 731 17.06 -7.80 6.81
CA GLN A 731 18.12 -7.72 7.84
C GLN A 731 17.97 -8.83 8.88
N TRP A 732 16.76 -9.06 9.39
CA TRP A 732 16.46 -10.14 10.34
C TRP A 732 16.72 -11.53 9.74
N MET A 733 16.29 -11.78 8.50
CA MET A 733 16.53 -13.06 7.81
C MET A 733 18.03 -13.36 7.65
N VAL A 734 18.81 -12.35 7.22
CA VAL A 734 20.28 -12.45 7.10
C VAL A 734 20.95 -12.66 8.47
N GLU A 735 20.45 -12.05 9.54
CA GLU A 735 20.97 -12.30 10.90
C GLU A 735 20.67 -13.70 11.42
N VAL A 736 19.45 -14.22 11.22
CA VAL A 736 19.08 -15.59 11.61
C VAL A 736 19.96 -16.61 10.86
N GLN A 737 20.19 -16.39 9.57
CA GLN A 737 21.11 -17.20 8.75
C GLN A 737 22.54 -17.18 9.31
N LYS A 738 23.11 -16.00 9.61
CA LYS A 738 24.44 -15.86 10.23
C LYS A 738 24.56 -16.57 11.59
N LYS A 739 23.49 -16.55 12.39
CA LYS A 739 23.43 -17.15 13.73
C LYS A 739 23.25 -18.68 13.70
N GLY A 740 23.23 -19.30 12.51
CA GLY A 740 23.05 -20.75 12.35
C GLY A 740 21.62 -21.22 12.61
N GLY A 741 20.63 -20.32 12.51
CA GLY A 741 19.23 -20.63 12.75
C GLY A 741 18.65 -21.57 11.69
N ALA A 742 18.48 -22.85 12.04
CA ALA A 742 17.87 -23.84 11.15
C ALA A 742 16.39 -23.51 10.88
N GLY A 743 16.08 -23.04 9.67
CA GLY A 743 14.70 -22.80 9.24
C GLY A 743 14.55 -21.99 7.94
N ILE A 744 15.43 -21.02 7.68
CA ILE A 744 15.35 -20.14 6.50
C ILE A 744 16.35 -20.62 5.44
N GLN A 745 15.87 -20.90 4.22
CA GLN A 745 16.75 -21.23 3.10
C GLN A 745 17.38 -19.97 2.49
N GLU A 746 18.63 -20.07 2.05
CA GLU A 746 19.39 -19.00 1.38
C GLU A 746 18.68 -18.47 0.12
N SER A 747 18.01 -19.35 -0.62
CA SER A 747 17.11 -19.03 -1.75
C SER A 747 16.00 -18.05 -1.37
N VAL A 748 15.34 -18.23 -0.23
CA VAL A 748 14.25 -17.36 0.25
C VAL A 748 14.78 -15.97 0.64
N VAL A 749 16.00 -15.90 1.17
CA VAL A 749 16.68 -14.62 1.45
C VAL A 749 17.02 -13.88 0.15
N ALA A 750 17.55 -14.59 -0.85
CA ALA A 750 17.90 -14.01 -2.14
C ALA A 750 16.67 -13.51 -2.92
N THR A 751 15.62 -14.34 -3.07
CA THR A 751 14.37 -13.93 -3.74
C THR A 751 13.73 -12.71 -3.07
N HIS A 752 13.75 -12.62 -1.73
CA HIS A 752 13.28 -11.42 -1.02
C HIS A 752 14.16 -10.19 -1.31
N CYS A 753 15.47 -10.37 -1.40
CA CYS A 753 16.42 -9.30 -1.73
C CYS A 753 16.24 -8.78 -3.17
N ASP A 754 16.08 -9.67 -4.16
CA ASP A 754 15.86 -9.32 -5.57
C ASP A 754 14.51 -8.62 -5.79
N ASN A 755 13.45 -9.10 -5.10
CA ASN A 755 12.15 -8.43 -5.08
C ASN A 755 12.25 -7.01 -4.51
N LEU A 756 12.95 -6.84 -3.38
CA LEU A 756 13.13 -5.53 -2.75
C LEU A 756 13.95 -4.58 -3.64
N CYS A 757 15.01 -5.05 -4.29
CA CYS A 757 15.77 -4.24 -5.26
C CYS A 757 14.88 -3.72 -6.40
N SER A 758 13.95 -4.54 -6.87
CA SER A 758 13.03 -4.19 -7.96
C SER A 758 11.95 -3.20 -7.51
N LEU A 759 11.33 -3.45 -6.34
CA LEU A 759 10.35 -2.54 -5.74
C LEU A 759 10.96 -1.15 -5.47
N LEU A 760 12.22 -1.08 -5.02
CA LEU A 760 12.94 0.18 -4.78
C LEU A 760 13.14 1.06 -6.04
N LYS A 761 12.95 0.51 -7.25
CA LYS A 761 12.98 1.26 -8.51
C LYS A 761 11.60 1.73 -9.00
N VAL A 762 10.55 0.97 -8.70
CA VAL A 762 9.21 1.14 -9.31
C VAL A 762 8.25 1.96 -8.43
N LEU A 763 8.50 2.01 -7.12
CA LEU A 763 7.71 2.82 -6.18
C LEU A 763 7.94 4.33 -6.39
N SER A 764 6.90 5.11 -6.13
CA SER A 764 6.83 6.54 -6.53
C SER A 764 7.56 7.51 -5.60
N LEU A 765 8.46 7.03 -4.74
CA LEU A 765 9.13 7.86 -3.75
C LEU A 765 10.14 8.86 -4.38
N PRO A 766 10.12 10.13 -3.96
CA PRO A 766 11.24 11.04 -4.18
C PRO A 766 12.58 10.45 -3.69
N LYS A 767 13.60 10.48 -4.54
CA LYS A 767 14.97 10.00 -4.23
C LYS A 767 15.63 10.89 -3.18
N ASP A 768 15.57 10.48 -1.91
CA ASP A 768 16.36 11.09 -0.82
C ASP A 768 17.60 10.25 -0.46
N ASN A 769 18.53 10.86 0.28
CA ASN A 769 19.79 10.22 0.68
C ASN A 769 19.60 8.95 1.54
N ALA A 770 18.48 8.80 2.26
CA ALA A 770 18.21 7.61 3.06
C ALA A 770 17.70 6.46 2.18
N LEU A 771 16.80 6.76 1.24
CA LEU A 771 16.29 5.82 0.25
C LEU A 771 17.39 5.33 -0.70
N LEU A 772 18.25 6.23 -1.18
CA LEU A 772 19.39 5.88 -2.04
C LEU A 772 20.41 4.99 -1.29
N GLN A 773 20.73 5.30 -0.04
CA GLN A 773 21.57 4.43 0.78
C GLN A 773 20.92 3.08 1.09
N LEU A 774 19.59 3.03 1.25
CA LEU A 774 18.85 1.78 1.41
C LEU A 774 18.95 0.94 0.12
N GLN A 775 18.69 1.56 -1.05
CA GLN A 775 18.80 0.93 -2.36
C GLN A 775 20.19 0.31 -2.58
N GLU A 776 21.24 1.11 -2.43
CA GLU A 776 22.62 0.66 -2.60
C GLU A 776 22.96 -0.50 -1.64
N LYS A 777 22.64 -0.39 -0.35
CA LYS A 777 22.90 -1.45 0.65
C LYS A 777 22.11 -2.73 0.37
N THR A 778 20.89 -2.63 -0.16
CA THR A 778 20.12 -3.81 -0.59
C THR A 778 20.77 -4.46 -1.82
N CYS A 779 21.18 -3.69 -2.83
CA CYS A 779 21.87 -4.24 -4.01
C CYS A 779 23.24 -4.86 -3.65
N GLN A 780 24.02 -4.22 -2.75
CA GLN A 780 25.23 -4.80 -2.18
C GLN A 780 24.95 -6.16 -1.52
N GLN A 781 23.86 -6.26 -0.74
CA GLN A 781 23.44 -7.52 -0.09
C GLN A 781 22.95 -8.57 -1.10
N GLY A 782 22.39 -8.17 -2.24
CA GLY A 782 22.11 -9.05 -3.38
C GLY A 782 23.39 -9.63 -3.98
N VAL A 783 24.38 -8.78 -4.29
CA VAL A 783 25.70 -9.19 -4.80
C VAL A 783 26.46 -10.07 -3.79
N ILE A 784 26.25 -9.88 -2.48
CA ILE A 784 26.77 -10.74 -1.42
C ILE A 784 26.17 -12.16 -1.47
N LEU A 785 24.88 -12.29 -1.80
CA LEU A 785 24.17 -13.57 -1.86
C LEU A 785 24.43 -14.31 -3.19
N HIS A 786 24.45 -13.58 -4.31
CA HIS A 786 24.64 -14.12 -5.65
C HIS A 786 25.71 -13.34 -6.44
N PRO A 787 27.02 -13.52 -6.13
CA PRO A 787 28.10 -12.76 -6.76
C PRO A 787 28.26 -12.95 -8.27
N GLN A 788 27.76 -14.06 -8.82
CA GLN A 788 27.83 -14.40 -10.25
C GLN A 788 26.54 -14.09 -11.03
N ASN A 789 25.54 -13.48 -10.39
CA ASN A 789 24.31 -13.05 -11.07
C ASN A 789 24.54 -11.66 -11.72
N SER A 790 24.59 -11.61 -13.05
CA SER A 790 24.80 -10.35 -13.79
C SER A 790 23.75 -9.29 -13.43
N ARG A 791 22.49 -9.70 -13.25
CA ARG A 791 21.41 -8.79 -12.86
C ARG A 791 21.67 -8.14 -11.50
N ALA A 792 22.21 -8.85 -10.51
CA ALA A 792 22.53 -8.27 -9.20
C ALA A 792 23.64 -7.19 -9.30
N LEU A 793 24.62 -7.41 -10.18
CA LEU A 793 25.69 -6.45 -10.48
C LEU A 793 25.16 -5.21 -11.23
N TYR A 794 24.26 -5.41 -12.20
CA TYR A 794 23.53 -4.33 -12.87
C TYR A 794 22.72 -3.49 -11.86
N MET A 795 21.94 -4.12 -10.97
CA MET A 795 21.16 -3.42 -9.94
C MET A 795 22.06 -2.57 -9.02
N LEU A 796 23.23 -3.08 -8.63
CA LEU A 796 24.21 -2.33 -7.83
C LEU A 796 24.77 -1.12 -8.60
N GLY A 797 25.14 -1.28 -9.88
CA GLY A 797 25.62 -0.17 -10.70
C GLY A 797 24.58 0.93 -10.90
N ASP A 798 23.31 0.57 -11.09
CA ASP A 798 22.21 1.53 -11.22
C ASP A 798 21.89 2.26 -9.91
N ALA A 799 22.04 1.59 -8.76
CA ALA A 799 21.95 2.22 -7.45
C ALA A 799 23.13 3.18 -7.18
N GLN A 800 24.36 2.80 -7.54
CA GLN A 800 25.55 3.64 -7.41
C GLN A 800 25.48 4.88 -8.33
N LEU A 801 25.02 4.71 -9.58
CA LEU A 801 24.75 5.81 -10.51
C LEU A 801 23.63 6.74 -10.00
N SER A 802 22.50 6.16 -9.56
CA SER A 802 21.40 6.95 -8.94
C SER A 802 21.86 7.72 -7.71
N ARG A 803 22.79 7.16 -6.92
CA ARG A 803 23.36 7.83 -5.76
C ARG A 803 24.27 9.00 -6.18
N HIS A 804 25.19 8.78 -7.13
CA HIS A 804 26.04 9.86 -7.67
C HIS A 804 25.20 11.04 -8.17
N ASP A 805 24.19 10.77 -9.00
CA ASP A 805 23.36 11.81 -9.64
C ASP A 805 22.51 12.63 -8.66
N ASN A 806 22.47 12.23 -7.38
CA ASN A 806 21.75 12.93 -6.30
C ASN A 806 22.68 13.40 -5.15
N GLU A 807 24.00 13.19 -5.24
CA GLU A 807 24.94 13.59 -4.18
C GLU A 807 25.34 15.08 -4.23
N ILE A 808 25.58 15.65 -3.04
CA ILE A 808 25.71 17.11 -2.81
C ILE A 808 27.02 17.71 -3.39
N ASN A 809 27.97 16.87 -3.80
CA ASN A 809 29.37 17.26 -4.04
C ASN A 809 29.96 16.77 -5.37
N ASN A 810 29.21 16.92 -6.47
CA ASN A 810 29.60 16.54 -7.84
C ASN A 810 30.88 17.18 -8.43
N ASN A 811 31.60 18.03 -7.70
CA ASN A 811 32.85 18.63 -8.18
C ASN A 811 34.12 17.79 -7.93
N ASN A 812 34.03 16.61 -7.28
CA ASN A 812 35.20 15.73 -7.07
C ASN A 812 34.89 14.25 -6.71
N ASN A 813 33.63 13.80 -6.55
CA ASN A 813 33.36 12.42 -6.09
C ASN A 813 33.30 11.38 -7.24
N THR A 814 34.39 11.25 -8.01
CA THR A 814 34.48 10.28 -9.12
C THR A 814 34.29 8.83 -8.66
N GLY A 815 34.63 8.52 -7.40
CA GLY A 815 34.54 7.18 -6.83
C GLY A 815 33.16 6.52 -6.97
N ALA A 816 32.05 7.26 -6.88
CA ALA A 816 30.72 6.69 -7.07
C ALA A 816 30.45 6.29 -8.54
N LEU A 817 30.96 7.05 -9.51
CA LEU A 817 30.93 6.68 -10.93
C LEU A 817 31.89 5.52 -11.23
N GLU A 818 33.10 5.54 -10.67
CA GLU A 818 34.08 4.45 -10.83
C GLU A 818 33.56 3.12 -10.27
N GLU A 819 32.83 3.13 -9.14
CA GLU A 819 32.17 1.93 -8.63
C GLU A 819 31.00 1.49 -9.51
N ALA A 820 30.15 2.41 -9.97
CA ALA A 820 29.07 2.09 -10.91
C ALA A 820 29.61 1.49 -12.23
N GLU A 821 30.69 2.07 -12.79
CA GLU A 821 31.39 1.60 -13.98
C GLU A 821 31.90 0.16 -13.80
N LYS A 822 32.51 -0.14 -12.65
CA LYS A 822 32.98 -1.47 -12.27
C LYS A 822 31.83 -2.46 -12.11
N SER A 823 30.71 -2.04 -11.52
CA SER A 823 29.50 -2.86 -11.39
C SER A 823 28.87 -3.20 -12.74
N PHE A 824 28.75 -2.23 -13.66
CA PHE A 824 28.24 -2.49 -15.01
C PHE A 824 29.20 -3.36 -15.85
N ARG A 825 30.53 -3.12 -15.80
CA ARG A 825 31.49 -4.00 -16.48
C ARG A 825 31.50 -5.42 -15.92
N ALA A 826 31.43 -5.59 -14.60
CA ALA A 826 31.30 -6.90 -13.98
C ALA A 826 30.00 -7.63 -14.41
N SER A 827 28.88 -6.91 -14.59
CA SER A 827 27.65 -7.46 -15.16
C SER A 827 27.87 -7.97 -16.60
N LEU A 828 28.55 -7.19 -17.45
CA LEU A 828 28.79 -7.55 -18.86
C LEU A 828 29.78 -8.72 -19.00
N GLU A 829 30.82 -8.77 -18.15
CA GLU A 829 31.78 -9.88 -18.10
C GLU A 829 31.14 -11.23 -17.77
N LEU A 830 29.94 -11.25 -17.19
CA LEU A 830 29.24 -12.48 -16.82
C LEU A 830 28.19 -12.96 -17.84
N GLU A 831 27.88 -12.19 -18.90
CA GLU A 831 26.94 -12.63 -19.94
C GLU A 831 27.33 -14.00 -20.53
N GLY A 832 26.38 -14.94 -20.54
CA GLY A 832 26.59 -16.32 -21.01
C GLY A 832 27.34 -17.25 -20.05
N LYS A 833 27.96 -16.75 -18.97
CA LYS A 833 28.53 -17.58 -17.89
C LYS A 833 27.42 -18.04 -16.92
N PRO A 834 27.58 -19.15 -16.18
CA PRO A 834 26.61 -19.57 -15.16
C PRO A 834 26.39 -18.48 -14.10
N SER A 835 25.14 -18.30 -13.66
CA SER A 835 24.78 -17.29 -12.65
C SER A 835 25.03 -17.73 -11.20
N GLY A 836 25.25 -19.02 -10.98
CA GLY A 836 25.38 -19.63 -9.65
C GLY A 836 26.81 -19.98 -9.30
N GLY A 837 27.42 -19.22 -8.39
CA GLY A 837 28.74 -19.50 -7.83
C GLY A 837 29.09 -18.54 -6.68
N LYS A 838 30.16 -18.87 -5.94
CA LYS A 838 30.60 -18.13 -4.74
C LYS A 838 31.80 -17.20 -4.97
N GLU A 839 32.38 -17.23 -6.17
CA GLU A 839 33.50 -16.35 -6.54
C GLU A 839 32.98 -14.97 -6.94
N VAL A 840 33.58 -13.93 -6.36
CA VAL A 840 33.18 -12.53 -6.54
C VAL A 840 34.03 -11.90 -7.64
N PRO A 841 33.45 -11.23 -8.66
CA PRO A 841 34.22 -10.63 -9.76
C PRO A 841 35.28 -9.65 -9.25
N ALA A 842 36.46 -9.63 -9.89
CA ALA A 842 37.61 -8.85 -9.44
C ALA A 842 37.29 -7.35 -9.31
N LEU A 843 36.56 -6.79 -10.29
CA LEU A 843 36.10 -5.40 -10.30
C LEU A 843 35.22 -5.02 -9.09
N ILE A 844 34.51 -5.98 -8.49
CA ILE A 844 33.74 -5.77 -7.25
C ILE A 844 34.63 -5.84 -6.01
N GLN A 845 35.65 -6.70 -6.02
CA GLN A 845 36.64 -6.76 -4.94
C GLN A 845 37.47 -5.46 -4.83
N GLU A 846 37.52 -4.66 -5.90
CA GLU A 846 38.13 -3.34 -5.91
C GLU A 846 37.29 -2.24 -5.26
N GLN A 847 35.98 -2.44 -5.04
CA GLN A 847 35.09 -1.40 -4.49
C GLN A 847 35.35 -1.18 -2.98
N GLN A 848 35.14 0.04 -2.50
CA GLN A 848 35.47 0.47 -1.14
C GLN A 848 34.66 -0.28 -0.10
N TRP A 849 33.34 -0.39 -0.30
CA TRP A 849 32.44 -1.12 0.60
C TRP A 849 32.82 -2.60 0.75
N TRP A 850 33.34 -3.23 -0.31
CA TRP A 850 33.80 -4.62 -0.26
C TRP A 850 35.10 -4.76 0.55
N LYS A 851 36.06 -3.85 0.35
CA LYS A 851 37.31 -3.78 1.13
C LYS A 851 37.05 -3.52 2.61
N GLU A 852 36.13 -2.60 2.92
CA GLU A 852 35.68 -2.35 4.30
C GLU A 852 35.08 -3.62 4.93
N ARG A 853 34.16 -4.28 4.22
CA ARG A 853 33.51 -5.54 4.64
C ARG A 853 34.52 -6.67 4.88
N GLN A 854 35.55 -6.79 4.05
CA GLN A 854 36.66 -7.73 4.29
C GLN A 854 37.43 -7.34 5.57
N SER A 855 37.80 -6.07 5.73
CA SER A 855 38.53 -5.60 6.92
C SER A 855 37.77 -5.82 8.24
N ALA A 856 36.43 -5.72 8.21
CA ALA A 856 35.56 -5.99 9.35
C ALA A 856 35.63 -7.47 9.78
N LYS A 857 35.52 -8.40 8.83
CA LYS A 857 35.67 -9.84 9.10
C LYS A 857 37.05 -10.19 9.66
N THR A 858 38.11 -9.54 9.18
CA THR A 858 39.48 -9.72 9.72
C THR A 858 39.58 -9.22 11.16
N LYS A 859 38.93 -8.10 11.50
CA LYS A 859 38.87 -7.58 12.89
C LYS A 859 38.09 -8.53 13.80
N GLU A 860 36.92 -9.01 13.39
CA GLU A 860 36.11 -9.98 14.15
C GLU A 860 36.90 -11.26 14.44
N THR A 861 37.53 -11.85 13.42
CA THR A 861 38.36 -13.07 13.58
C THR A 861 39.61 -12.83 14.43
N SER A 862 40.31 -11.71 14.28
CA SER A 862 41.46 -11.38 15.16
C SER A 862 41.07 -11.21 16.64
N SER A 863 39.84 -10.76 16.91
CA SER A 863 39.34 -10.54 18.28
C SER A 863 38.80 -11.81 18.97
N SER A 864 38.52 -12.87 18.21
CA SER A 864 38.16 -14.18 18.78
C SER A 864 39.38 -15.02 19.20
N SER A 865 40.56 -14.75 18.62
CA SER A 865 41.80 -15.49 18.87
C SER A 865 42.61 -15.07 20.12
N THR A 866 42.15 -14.11 20.93
CA THR A 866 42.95 -13.57 22.05
C THR A 866 42.14 -13.33 23.32
N LYS A 867 41.71 -14.42 23.99
CA LYS A 867 41.17 -14.37 25.37
C LYS A 867 41.71 -15.48 26.27
N THR A 868 42.91 -15.27 26.80
CA THR A 868 43.41 -15.98 27.98
C THR A 868 44.03 -14.98 28.96
N ALA A 869 43.44 -14.89 30.17
CA ALA A 869 43.95 -14.26 31.39
C ALA A 869 44.76 -12.94 31.32
N THR A 870 44.16 -11.82 31.75
CA THR A 870 44.58 -11.08 32.96
C THR A 870 43.56 -10.00 33.35
N THR A 871 43.69 -9.44 34.56
CA THR A 871 42.69 -8.59 35.23
C THR A 871 43.17 -7.15 35.45
N ALA A 872 42.44 -6.13 34.98
CA ALA A 872 42.44 -4.79 35.59
C ALA A 872 41.22 -3.93 35.20
N LYS A 873 40.93 -2.99 36.11
CA LYS A 873 39.90 -1.95 36.20
C LYS A 873 39.61 -1.04 34.98
N GLU A 874 38.30 -0.79 34.79
CA GLU A 874 37.63 0.54 34.88
C GLU A 874 37.72 1.56 33.72
N ASN A 875 36.54 1.87 33.15
CA ASN A 875 36.06 3.12 32.53
C ASN A 875 37.03 4.09 31.83
N GLN A 876 36.75 4.40 30.56
CA GLN A 876 36.08 5.69 30.23
C GLN A 876 35.41 5.70 28.84
N ARG A 877 34.44 6.62 28.69
CA ARG A 877 33.58 6.84 27.52
C ARG A 877 33.98 8.17 26.88
N VAL A 878 34.31 8.20 25.59
CA VAL A 878 34.70 9.43 24.88
C VAL A 878 33.81 9.65 23.65
N SER A 879 33.38 10.89 23.47
CA SER A 879 32.43 11.37 22.44
C SER A 879 33.08 11.55 21.06
N PRO A 880 32.28 11.59 19.97
CA PRO A 880 32.73 12.21 18.72
C PRO A 880 32.90 13.72 18.93
N THR A 881 34.12 14.24 18.78
CA THR A 881 34.44 15.65 19.01
C THR A 881 34.41 16.44 17.71
N LYS A 882 33.88 17.67 17.76
CA LYS A 882 33.89 18.61 16.63
C LYS A 882 35.31 18.88 16.12
N GLY A 883 35.49 18.94 14.81
CA GLY A 883 36.69 19.54 14.22
C GLY A 883 36.61 21.07 14.30
N THR A 884 37.62 21.69 14.87
CA THR A 884 37.91 23.13 14.70
C THR A 884 39.40 23.31 14.42
N THR A 885 39.71 24.25 13.53
CA THR A 885 41.08 24.56 13.12
C THR A 885 41.84 25.31 14.22
N SER A 886 43.17 25.21 14.23
CA SER A 886 44.02 26.06 15.07
C SER A 886 45.24 26.58 14.30
N ARG A 887 45.57 27.84 14.55
CA ARG A 887 46.80 28.50 14.08
C ARG A 887 47.31 29.41 15.21
N GLY A 888 48.59 29.28 15.55
CA GLY A 888 49.39 30.40 16.07
C GLY A 888 49.32 30.74 17.57
N ARG A 889 50.37 30.35 18.30
CA ARG A 889 51.11 31.13 19.33
C ARG A 889 50.32 32.09 20.26
N GLY A 890 50.34 31.80 21.57
CA GLY A 890 50.14 32.78 22.64
C GLY A 890 50.87 32.37 23.93
N ARG A 891 51.66 33.28 24.53
CA ARG A 891 52.49 33.02 25.73
C ARG A 891 52.01 33.93 26.87
N GLY A 892 51.55 33.36 28.00
CA GLY A 892 51.12 34.17 29.15
C GLY A 892 50.65 33.38 30.37
N THR A 893 51.53 33.24 31.36
CA THR A 893 51.16 33.10 32.79
C THR A 893 51.02 34.53 33.39
N PRO A 894 50.60 34.78 34.67
CA PRO A 894 50.53 33.84 35.80
C PRO A 894 49.43 34.07 36.91
N VAL A 895 49.44 33.17 37.92
CA VAL A 895 49.40 33.47 39.38
C VAL A 895 48.09 33.79 40.16
N LYS A 896 47.83 32.93 41.18
CA LYS A 896 47.24 33.18 42.53
C LYS A 896 45.74 33.59 42.63
N THR A 897 45.04 33.46 43.78
CA THR A 897 45.44 33.04 45.16
C THR A 897 44.33 32.26 45.89
N THR A 898 44.75 31.42 46.86
CA THR A 898 44.18 30.95 48.17
C THR A 898 42.81 31.48 48.69
N THR A 899 42.15 30.95 49.75
CA THR A 899 42.68 30.30 50.99
C THR A 899 41.62 29.47 51.77
N THR A 900 41.89 28.17 51.97
CA THR A 900 41.82 27.38 53.24
C THR A 900 40.66 27.48 54.29
N THR A 901 40.17 26.29 54.68
CA THR A 901 39.95 25.77 56.08
C THR A 901 38.80 26.33 56.98
N THR A 902 38.30 25.66 58.04
CA THR A 902 38.74 24.44 58.79
C THR A 902 37.58 23.62 59.43
N THR A 903 37.95 22.43 59.96
CA THR A 903 37.26 21.37 60.76
C THR A 903 36.58 21.85 62.08
N THR A 904 36.10 21.08 63.10
CA THR A 904 36.41 19.76 63.76
C THR A 904 35.37 19.54 64.92
N THR A 905 35.06 18.43 65.64
CA THR A 905 35.35 16.95 65.71
C THR A 905 34.34 16.24 66.68
N ARG A 906 34.44 14.89 66.88
CA ARG A 906 34.04 14.06 68.08
C ARG A 906 32.53 13.71 68.29
N GLY A 907 32.12 12.50 68.76
CA GLY A 907 32.80 11.18 68.89
C GLY A 907 32.19 10.20 69.96
N GLN A 908 32.39 8.86 69.78
CA GLN A 908 32.27 7.75 70.78
C GLN A 908 30.85 7.37 71.33
N THR A 909 30.45 6.14 71.78
CA THR A 909 31.00 4.74 71.81
C THR A 909 29.93 3.66 72.23
N LYS A 910 30.10 2.38 71.80
CA LYS A 910 29.70 1.07 72.43
C LYS A 910 28.18 0.73 72.64
N GLN A 911 27.61 -0.47 72.33
CA GLN A 911 27.86 -1.94 72.58
C GLN A 911 27.04 -2.50 73.80
N PRO A 912 26.84 -3.85 74.04
CA PRO A 912 27.41 -5.07 73.39
C PRO A 912 26.47 -6.31 73.17
N ALA A 913 27.11 -7.44 72.74
CA ALA A 913 26.82 -8.86 73.06
C ALA A 913 25.70 -9.64 72.30
N SER A 914 25.71 -10.99 72.19
CA SER A 914 26.80 -12.02 72.19
C SER A 914 26.29 -13.46 71.82
N LYS A 915 27.22 -14.41 71.51
CA LYS A 915 27.10 -15.90 71.48
C LYS A 915 26.34 -16.55 70.31
N ALA A 916 26.58 -17.81 69.90
CA ALA A 916 27.76 -18.71 69.92
C ALA A 916 27.45 -19.98 69.08
N ALA A 917 28.47 -20.70 68.59
CA ALA A 917 28.37 -22.09 68.05
C ALA A 917 28.55 -23.13 69.21
N PRO A 918 28.59 -24.48 69.04
CA PRO A 918 28.72 -25.30 67.81
C PRO A 918 27.97 -26.68 67.81
N VAL A 919 28.42 -27.62 66.94
CA VAL A 919 28.44 -29.12 67.07
C VAL A 919 27.69 -29.97 65.99
N LYS A 920 28.42 -31.04 65.63
CA LYS A 920 28.18 -32.31 64.90
C LYS A 920 26.80 -32.98 65.19
N THR A 921 26.29 -34.00 64.48
CA THR A 921 26.93 -35.29 64.09
C THR A 921 26.18 -36.01 62.94
N SER A 922 26.54 -37.27 62.65
CA SER A 922 26.23 -38.01 61.40
C SER A 922 25.48 -39.35 61.60
N VAL A 923 24.87 -39.85 60.50
CA VAL A 923 24.68 -41.28 60.14
C VAL A 923 23.45 -42.07 60.67
N ALA A 924 22.94 -42.94 59.78
CA ALA A 924 22.07 -44.13 59.97
C ALA A 924 20.56 -43.95 60.31
N ALA A 925 19.66 -44.91 60.04
CA ALA A 925 19.58 -45.93 58.95
C ALA A 925 18.21 -46.67 58.93
N LYS A 926 17.72 -47.01 57.72
CA LYS A 926 16.89 -48.17 57.31
C LYS A 926 15.57 -48.57 58.06
N THR A 927 14.77 -49.34 57.32
CA THR A 927 13.56 -50.11 57.70
C THR A 927 12.24 -49.33 57.93
N SER A 928 11.03 -49.87 57.70
CA SER A 928 10.41 -50.59 56.56
C SER A 928 9.22 -51.46 57.06
N ASN A 929 8.02 -51.35 56.46
CA ASN A 929 7.07 -52.45 56.12
C ASN A 929 5.70 -51.89 55.66
N VAL A 930 5.15 -52.22 54.45
CA VAL A 930 4.38 -53.43 54.03
C VAL A 930 2.90 -53.38 54.47
N LYS A 931 1.85 -53.76 53.69
CA LYS A 931 1.71 -54.42 52.35
C LYS A 931 1.47 -53.38 51.23
N THR A 932 0.94 -53.59 50.00
CA THR A 932 0.32 -54.68 49.18
C THR A 932 0.56 -54.31 47.69
N ALA A 933 0.67 -55.14 46.64
CA ALA A 933 -0.01 -56.36 46.12
C ALA A 933 -1.37 -56.09 45.43
N ARG A 934 -1.69 -56.60 44.22
CA ARG A 934 -1.06 -57.57 43.27
C ARG A 934 -1.48 -57.13 41.82
N THR A 935 -1.05 -57.61 40.64
CA THR A 935 -0.32 -58.79 40.06
C THR A 935 0.31 -58.30 38.70
N SER A 936 0.96 -59.00 37.76
CA SER A 936 1.39 -60.40 37.49
C SER A 936 2.64 -60.42 36.54
N ALA A 937 2.96 -61.56 35.92
CA ALA A 937 4.03 -61.82 34.91
C ALA A 937 3.69 -63.16 34.17
N PRO A 938 4.54 -63.87 33.35
CA PRO A 938 5.93 -63.61 32.92
C PRO A 938 6.37 -64.07 31.48
N LYS A 939 7.66 -63.80 31.14
CA LYS A 939 8.63 -64.63 30.34
C LYS A 939 8.53 -64.87 28.80
N GLN A 940 9.73 -64.84 28.18
CA GLN A 940 10.39 -65.90 27.35
C GLN A 940 10.77 -65.67 25.86
N SER A 941 12.08 -65.88 25.59
CA SER A 941 12.76 -66.42 24.37
C SER A 941 12.84 -65.67 23.03
N ALA A 942 13.97 -65.92 22.33
CA ALA A 942 14.26 -65.64 20.91
C ALA A 942 13.83 -66.85 20.01
N PRO A 943 14.16 -67.02 18.70
CA PRO A 943 15.34 -66.54 17.93
C PRO A 943 15.02 -66.02 16.50
N ALA A 944 16.05 -65.93 15.64
CA ALA A 944 15.93 -65.63 14.21
C ALA A 944 16.12 -66.88 13.33
N ALA A 945 15.38 -66.99 12.22
CA ALA A 945 15.61 -67.97 11.15
C ALA A 945 15.09 -67.50 9.77
N LYS A 946 15.82 -67.89 8.71
CA LYS A 946 15.39 -67.93 7.29
C LYS A 946 14.60 -69.25 7.06
N PRO A 947 13.73 -69.45 6.01
CA PRO A 947 14.22 -69.49 4.62
C PRO A 947 13.26 -69.27 3.41
N THR A 948 13.89 -68.98 2.26
CA THR A 948 13.63 -69.44 0.87
C THR A 948 12.23 -69.58 0.23
N VAL A 949 12.12 -68.92 -0.94
CA VAL A 949 11.65 -69.45 -2.26
C VAL A 949 10.15 -69.71 -2.49
N GLY A 950 9.59 -68.98 -3.47
CA GLY A 950 8.33 -69.27 -4.18
C GLY A 950 8.35 -68.62 -5.57
N LYS A 951 8.27 -69.43 -6.64
CA LYS A 951 8.50 -69.00 -8.04
C LYS A 951 7.27 -68.36 -8.71
N ALA A 952 7.54 -67.35 -9.54
CA ALA A 952 7.13 -67.16 -10.95
C ALA A 952 6.13 -68.18 -11.58
N PRO A 953 5.24 -67.78 -12.52
CA PRO A 953 5.69 -67.24 -13.82
C PRO A 953 4.89 -66.10 -14.49
N CYS A 954 5.47 -65.57 -15.56
CA CYS A 954 5.02 -64.43 -16.38
C CYS A 954 3.98 -64.79 -17.45
N ARG A 955 3.31 -63.75 -17.99
CA ARG A 955 2.92 -63.51 -19.42
C ARG A 955 2.36 -62.06 -19.53
N SER A 956 2.54 -61.28 -20.60
CA SER A 956 3.37 -61.43 -21.82
C SER A 956 3.37 -60.16 -22.69
N CYS A 957 4.49 -59.90 -23.40
CA CYS A 957 4.59 -59.14 -24.67
C CYS A 957 4.37 -57.60 -24.65
N SER A 958 5.00 -56.79 -25.52
CA SER A 958 6.05 -57.07 -26.53
C SER A 958 6.75 -55.82 -27.11
N HIS A 959 8.09 -55.88 -27.24
CA HIS A 959 8.98 -55.26 -28.26
C HIS A 959 8.98 -53.71 -28.46
N THR A 960 10.04 -53.05 -28.97
CA THR A 960 11.28 -53.49 -29.66
C THR A 960 12.43 -52.53 -29.24
N LYS A 961 13.58 -53.01 -28.74
CA LYS A 961 14.89 -53.21 -29.44
C LYS A 961 15.48 -51.99 -30.18
N THR A 962 16.79 -51.70 -30.13
CA THR A 962 17.94 -51.98 -29.21
C THR A 962 19.09 -51.04 -29.66
N GLU A 963 20.39 -51.04 -29.27
CA GLU A 963 21.37 -51.82 -28.47
C GLU A 963 22.44 -50.75 -28.02
N GLY A 964 23.48 -50.92 -27.18
CA GLY A 964 24.01 -52.02 -26.36
C GLY A 964 25.52 -51.86 -26.09
N ILE A 965 26.03 -52.39 -24.96
CA ILE A 965 27.46 -52.78 -24.68
C ILE A 965 28.45 -51.59 -24.40
N SER A 966 29.43 -51.62 -23.46
CA SER A 966 30.01 -52.69 -22.59
C SER A 966 30.33 -52.25 -21.14
N LYS A 967 30.92 -53.16 -20.33
CA LYS A 967 31.48 -52.95 -18.97
C LYS A 967 32.99 -53.28 -18.94
N GLN A 968 33.77 -52.77 -17.97
CA GLN A 968 34.75 -53.56 -17.16
C GLN A 968 35.55 -52.72 -16.12
N THR A 969 36.05 -53.42 -15.07
CA THR A 969 36.98 -53.00 -13.97
C THR A 969 37.44 -54.27 -13.22
N PRO A 970 38.50 -54.30 -12.38
CA PRO A 970 39.65 -53.39 -12.18
C PRO A 970 40.99 -54.09 -12.54
N PRO A 971 42.21 -53.70 -12.05
CA PRO A 971 42.73 -54.20 -10.75
C PRO A 971 43.65 -53.14 -10.02
N PRO A 972 44.71 -53.39 -9.18
CA PRO A 972 44.77 -52.73 -7.85
C PRO A 972 46.11 -52.10 -7.33
N THR A 973 45.99 -51.36 -6.21
CA THR A 973 46.97 -51.12 -5.09
C THR A 973 48.27 -50.30 -5.24
N ASN A 974 48.31 -49.19 -4.47
CA ASN A 974 49.41 -48.67 -3.61
C ASN A 974 50.68 -48.02 -4.23
N PRO A 975 51.38 -47.10 -3.49
CA PRO A 975 50.89 -46.11 -2.50
C PRO A 975 51.59 -44.71 -2.58
N ASN A 976 51.31 -43.85 -1.58
CA ASN A 976 52.04 -42.66 -1.10
C ASN A 976 51.61 -41.24 -1.56
N PRO A 977 51.88 -40.18 -0.73
CA PRO A 977 51.07 -38.95 -0.68
C PRO A 977 51.93 -37.65 -0.72
N PRO A 978 51.40 -36.47 -0.29
CA PRO A 978 50.10 -35.86 -0.56
C PRO A 978 50.25 -34.56 -1.37
N THR A 979 49.27 -34.18 -2.19
CA THR A 979 49.16 -32.78 -2.67
C THR A 979 47.72 -32.29 -2.56
N SER A 980 47.52 -31.15 -1.91
CA SER A 980 46.20 -30.55 -1.75
C SER A 980 45.80 -29.77 -3.00
N GLN A 981 44.99 -30.40 -3.85
CA GLN A 981 44.16 -29.69 -4.82
C GLN A 981 42.70 -29.93 -4.47
N SER A 982 42.07 -28.95 -3.82
CA SER A 982 40.62 -28.84 -3.81
C SER A 982 40.16 -28.52 -5.22
N THR A 983 39.49 -29.46 -5.89
CA THR A 983 38.74 -29.16 -7.10
C THR A 983 37.75 -28.03 -6.81
N PRO A 984 37.69 -26.98 -7.64
CA PRO A 984 36.63 -25.98 -7.53
C PRO A 984 35.27 -26.66 -7.60
N GLN A 985 34.30 -26.21 -6.79
CA GLN A 985 32.91 -26.61 -7.03
C GLN A 985 32.46 -25.96 -8.34
N GLU A 986 31.97 -26.76 -9.29
CA GLU A 986 31.48 -26.24 -10.57
C GLU A 986 30.36 -25.21 -10.35
N ALA A 987 30.34 -24.16 -11.18
CA ALA A 987 29.37 -23.08 -11.09
C ALA A 987 28.00 -23.55 -11.63
N VAL A 988 27.11 -23.95 -10.73
CA VAL A 988 25.78 -24.48 -11.05
C VAL A 988 24.74 -23.35 -11.03
N GLY A 989 24.31 -22.91 -12.21
CA GLY A 989 23.18 -22.00 -12.41
C GLY A 989 22.84 -21.85 -13.89
N PRO A 990 21.67 -21.29 -14.24
CA PRO A 990 21.37 -20.93 -15.63
C PRO A 990 22.39 -19.90 -16.15
N PRO A 991 22.69 -19.87 -17.46
CA PRO A 991 23.56 -18.85 -18.03
C PRO A 991 22.94 -17.46 -17.85
N ASN A 992 23.75 -16.48 -17.43
CA ASN A 992 23.33 -15.08 -17.35
C ASN A 992 22.88 -14.59 -18.74
N THR A 993 21.68 -14.01 -18.81
CA THR A 993 21.10 -13.48 -20.05
C THR A 993 21.85 -12.23 -20.51
N LYS A 994 21.89 -12.02 -21.83
CA LYS A 994 22.33 -10.73 -22.40
C LYS A 994 21.27 -9.67 -22.15
N SER A 995 21.67 -8.45 -21.82
CA SER A 995 20.72 -7.36 -21.53
C SER A 995 21.21 -5.99 -22.00
N TYR A 996 20.29 -5.14 -22.47
CA TYR A 996 20.60 -3.74 -22.81
C TYR A 996 20.83 -2.89 -21.55
N HIS A 997 20.24 -3.25 -20.41
CA HIS A 997 20.29 -2.46 -19.18
C HIS A 997 21.72 -2.10 -18.69
N PRO A 998 22.67 -3.05 -18.51
CA PRO A 998 24.03 -2.71 -18.12
C PRO A 998 24.80 -1.91 -19.18
N ARG A 999 24.42 -2.01 -20.47
CA ARG A 999 25.00 -1.19 -21.55
C ARG A 999 24.54 0.26 -21.45
N LEU A 1000 23.24 0.47 -21.25
CA LEU A 1000 22.65 1.79 -21.03
C LEU A 1000 23.22 2.46 -19.77
N GLY A 1001 23.32 1.71 -18.67
CA GLY A 1001 23.95 2.19 -17.43
C GLY A 1001 25.43 2.58 -17.63
N LEU A 1002 26.20 1.76 -18.34
CA LEU A 1002 27.60 2.07 -18.66
C LEU A 1002 27.73 3.29 -19.59
N ALA A 1003 26.87 3.44 -20.60
CA ALA A 1003 26.85 4.61 -21.48
C ALA A 1003 26.56 5.89 -20.69
N ARG A 1004 25.56 5.85 -19.78
CA ARG A 1004 25.22 6.95 -18.86
C ARG A 1004 26.39 7.33 -17.94
N VAL A 1005 27.15 6.36 -17.42
CA VAL A 1005 28.36 6.61 -16.61
C VAL A 1005 29.49 7.21 -17.43
N LEU A 1006 29.83 6.61 -18.57
CA LEU A 1006 30.93 7.08 -19.44
C LEU A 1006 30.70 8.51 -19.96
N THR A 1007 29.43 8.86 -20.24
CA THR A 1007 29.02 10.22 -20.60
C THR A 1007 29.29 11.22 -19.47
N ARG A 1008 28.99 10.85 -18.20
CA ARG A 1008 29.25 11.68 -17.02
C ARG A 1008 30.74 11.83 -16.70
N LEU A 1009 31.53 10.79 -16.98
CA LEU A 1009 33.00 10.80 -16.84
C LEU A 1009 33.73 11.60 -17.95
N GLY A 1010 33.02 12.07 -18.99
CA GLY A 1010 33.65 12.74 -20.14
C GLY A 1010 34.56 11.79 -20.96
N SER A 1011 34.22 10.50 -20.98
CA SER A 1011 34.97 9.46 -21.71
C SER A 1011 34.72 9.50 -23.22
N ASP A 1012 35.45 8.65 -23.97
CA ASP A 1012 35.38 8.53 -25.42
C ASP A 1012 33.93 8.48 -25.97
N HIS A 1013 33.56 9.52 -26.72
CA HIS A 1013 32.25 9.65 -27.33
C HIS A 1013 31.92 8.55 -28.36
N ASP A 1014 32.92 7.97 -29.02
CA ASP A 1014 32.68 6.87 -29.97
C ASP A 1014 32.39 5.55 -29.24
N ALA A 1015 33.00 5.33 -28.07
CA ALA A 1015 32.65 4.21 -27.19
C ALA A 1015 31.24 4.38 -26.60
N VAL A 1016 30.89 5.60 -26.18
CA VAL A 1016 29.52 5.93 -25.71
C VAL A 1016 28.48 5.71 -26.81
N ARG A 1017 28.72 6.20 -28.03
CA ARG A 1017 27.82 6.01 -29.19
C ARG A 1017 27.50 4.52 -29.41
N ARG A 1018 28.53 3.67 -29.45
CA ARG A 1018 28.38 2.22 -29.68
C ARG A 1018 27.49 1.54 -28.64
N PHE A 1019 27.57 1.92 -27.36
CA PHE A 1019 26.71 1.32 -26.34
C PHE A 1019 25.24 1.71 -26.51
N TYR A 1020 24.92 2.96 -26.91
CA TYR A 1020 23.55 3.34 -27.25
C TYR A 1020 23.05 2.64 -28.54
N GLU A 1021 23.90 2.50 -29.56
CA GLU A 1021 23.59 1.74 -30.78
C GLU A 1021 23.35 0.24 -30.49
N GLU A 1022 24.13 -0.38 -29.58
CA GLU A 1022 23.85 -1.73 -29.08
C GLU A 1022 22.50 -1.79 -28.34
N CYS A 1023 22.18 -0.81 -27.47
CA CYS A 1023 20.88 -0.77 -26.78
C CYS A 1023 19.71 -0.68 -27.77
N ILE A 1024 19.77 0.21 -28.76
CA ILE A 1024 18.76 0.38 -29.81
C ILE A 1024 18.62 -0.90 -30.65
N THR A 1025 19.72 -1.60 -30.93
CA THR A 1025 19.71 -2.88 -31.65
C THR A 1025 19.10 -4.02 -30.83
N MET A 1026 19.17 -3.95 -29.49
CA MET A 1026 18.59 -4.95 -28.58
C MET A 1026 17.12 -4.69 -28.26
N GLU A 1027 16.70 -3.43 -28.11
CA GLU A 1027 15.33 -3.02 -27.82
C GLU A 1027 14.96 -1.76 -28.61
N PRO A 1028 14.39 -1.90 -29.83
CA PRO A 1028 14.06 -0.77 -30.69
C PRO A 1028 13.01 0.20 -30.13
N ASN A 1029 12.22 -0.21 -29.12
CA ASN A 1029 11.15 0.59 -28.53
C ASN A 1029 11.62 1.45 -27.33
N LEU A 1030 12.94 1.59 -27.13
CA LEU A 1030 13.53 2.23 -25.95
C LEU A 1030 13.79 3.72 -26.15
N HIS A 1031 12.77 4.58 -25.95
CA HIS A 1031 12.88 6.05 -26.12
C HIS A 1031 14.14 6.65 -25.48
N ASP A 1032 14.45 6.31 -24.22
CA ASP A 1032 15.67 6.73 -23.49
C ASP A 1032 16.95 6.70 -24.34
N ALA A 1033 17.17 5.60 -25.06
CA ALA A 1033 18.41 5.38 -25.80
C ALA A 1033 18.51 6.24 -27.06
N TYR A 1034 17.38 6.55 -27.71
CA TYR A 1034 17.32 7.48 -28.83
C TYR A 1034 17.47 8.93 -28.35
N ILE A 1035 16.82 9.30 -27.25
CA ILE A 1035 16.86 10.65 -26.65
C ILE A 1035 18.31 10.99 -26.25
N GLU A 1036 18.93 10.18 -25.39
CA GLU A 1036 20.28 10.44 -24.86
C GLU A 1036 21.36 10.43 -25.95
N LEU A 1037 21.28 9.49 -26.91
CA LEU A 1037 22.18 9.47 -28.06
C LEU A 1037 22.02 10.72 -28.94
N GLY A 1038 20.77 11.14 -29.17
CA GLY A 1038 20.48 12.37 -29.90
C GLY A 1038 21.03 13.61 -29.22
N GLU A 1039 20.86 13.76 -27.89
CA GLU A 1039 21.40 14.90 -27.13
C GLU A 1039 22.93 15.01 -27.21
N ILE A 1040 23.64 13.88 -27.19
CA ILE A 1040 25.10 13.82 -27.39
C ILE A 1040 25.48 14.30 -28.80
N LEU A 1041 24.70 13.92 -29.81
CA LEU A 1041 24.90 14.34 -31.19
C LEU A 1041 24.50 15.80 -31.45
N VAL A 1042 23.48 16.37 -30.80
CA VAL A 1042 22.97 17.74 -31.03
C VAL A 1042 24.05 18.84 -30.94
N LYS A 1043 25.16 18.61 -30.21
CA LYS A 1043 26.29 19.54 -30.10
C LYS A 1043 27.41 19.31 -31.14
N SER A 1044 27.47 18.15 -31.78
CA SER A 1044 28.57 17.70 -32.64
C SER A 1044 28.13 17.42 -34.08
N ASP A 1045 27.01 16.73 -34.26
CA ASP A 1045 26.29 16.52 -35.52
C ASP A 1045 24.77 16.64 -35.30
N PRO A 1046 24.19 17.85 -35.50
CA PRO A 1046 22.75 18.07 -35.39
C PRO A 1046 21.89 17.30 -36.40
N LEU A 1047 22.45 16.84 -37.53
CA LEU A 1047 21.70 16.10 -38.55
C LEU A 1047 21.74 14.59 -38.26
N GLY A 1048 22.86 14.08 -37.77
CA GLY A 1048 22.96 12.74 -37.18
C GLY A 1048 22.00 12.55 -36.00
N ALA A 1049 21.78 13.58 -35.18
CA ALA A 1049 20.74 13.55 -34.14
C ALA A 1049 19.33 13.37 -34.74
N VAL A 1050 18.98 14.12 -35.79
CA VAL A 1050 17.70 13.94 -36.50
C VAL A 1050 17.61 12.55 -37.12
N GLU A 1051 18.69 12.00 -37.69
CA GLU A 1051 18.70 10.61 -38.18
C GLU A 1051 18.51 9.57 -37.08
N VAL A 1052 19.04 9.78 -35.87
CA VAL A 1052 18.78 8.88 -34.73
C VAL A 1052 17.30 8.92 -34.36
N TYR A 1053 16.72 10.10 -34.11
CA TYR A 1053 15.28 10.21 -33.81
C TYR A 1053 14.38 9.65 -34.94
N SER A 1054 14.80 9.78 -36.20
CA SER A 1054 14.09 9.23 -37.36
C SER A 1054 14.08 7.69 -37.44
N LYS A 1055 14.96 7.01 -36.69
CA LYS A 1055 15.07 5.53 -36.67
C LYS A 1055 14.20 4.89 -35.57
N TYR A 1056 13.45 5.66 -34.80
CA TYR A 1056 12.53 5.13 -33.81
C TYR A 1056 11.30 4.49 -34.49
N PRO A 1057 10.87 3.27 -34.10
CA PRO A 1057 9.73 2.58 -34.69
C PRO A 1057 8.41 3.12 -34.13
N PHE A 1058 8.02 4.34 -34.54
CA PHE A 1058 6.79 5.02 -34.11
C PHE A 1058 5.54 4.12 -34.22
N PRO A 1059 4.92 3.70 -33.10
CA PRO A 1059 3.78 2.79 -33.10
C PRO A 1059 2.46 3.58 -33.20
N ASP A 1060 1.45 2.97 -33.83
CA ASP A 1060 0.07 3.49 -33.80
C ASP A 1060 -0.73 2.85 -32.65
N PRO A 1061 -1.46 3.63 -31.82
CA PRO A 1061 -1.51 5.09 -31.80
C PRO A 1061 -0.30 5.72 -31.09
N LEU A 1062 0.17 6.86 -31.62
CA LEU A 1062 1.29 7.64 -31.08
C LEU A 1062 1.12 8.01 -29.59
N THR A 1063 2.21 7.96 -28.85
CA THR A 1063 2.33 8.35 -27.44
C THR A 1063 2.87 9.77 -27.25
N TYR A 1064 2.89 10.26 -26.01
CA TYR A 1064 3.52 11.53 -25.65
C TYR A 1064 5.04 11.54 -25.88
N ASP A 1065 5.71 10.41 -25.67
CA ASP A 1065 7.16 10.27 -25.85
C ASP A 1065 7.54 10.23 -27.34
N ASP A 1066 6.67 9.66 -28.18
CA ASP A 1066 6.77 9.74 -29.65
C ASP A 1066 6.62 11.19 -30.15
N ALA A 1067 5.70 11.95 -29.56
CA ALA A 1067 5.50 13.36 -29.88
C ALA A 1067 6.71 14.23 -29.48
N TYR A 1068 7.42 13.87 -28.40
CA TYR A 1068 8.69 14.52 -28.03
C TYR A 1068 9.77 14.29 -29.11
N LEU A 1069 9.97 13.05 -29.57
CA LEU A 1069 10.93 12.74 -30.65
C LEU A 1069 10.61 13.50 -31.94
N HIS A 1070 9.34 13.55 -32.35
CA HIS A 1070 8.90 14.35 -33.50
C HIS A 1070 9.09 15.86 -33.30
N GLY A 1071 8.89 16.36 -32.07
CA GLY A 1071 9.16 17.75 -31.72
C GLY A 1071 10.64 18.11 -31.83
N GLU A 1072 11.55 17.22 -31.40
CA GLU A 1072 12.99 17.41 -31.54
C GLU A 1072 13.46 17.35 -33.00
N ILE A 1073 12.90 16.45 -33.82
CA ILE A 1073 13.12 16.43 -35.28
C ILE A 1073 12.75 17.79 -35.89
N ALA A 1074 11.53 18.30 -35.62
CA ALA A 1074 11.07 19.58 -36.15
C ALA A 1074 11.94 20.75 -35.64
N ARG A 1075 12.28 20.76 -34.35
CA ARG A 1075 13.11 21.79 -33.70
C ARG A 1075 14.49 21.88 -34.35
N LEU A 1076 15.15 20.76 -34.59
CA LEU A 1076 16.49 20.72 -35.17
C LEU A 1076 16.49 21.11 -36.66
N LEU A 1077 15.54 20.57 -37.45
CA LEU A 1077 15.41 20.91 -38.87
C LEU A 1077 15.14 22.40 -39.08
N ILE A 1078 14.22 22.99 -38.32
CA ILE A 1078 13.92 24.43 -38.40
C ILE A 1078 15.11 25.27 -37.92
N LYS A 1079 15.74 24.92 -36.78
CA LYS A 1079 16.89 25.66 -36.23
C LYS A 1079 18.09 25.71 -37.17
N HIS A 1080 18.30 24.66 -37.97
CA HIS A 1080 19.40 24.57 -38.96
C HIS A 1080 18.93 24.85 -40.40
N GLU A 1081 17.78 25.51 -40.57
CA GLU A 1081 17.17 25.94 -41.83
C GLU A 1081 16.96 24.84 -42.89
N LYS A 1082 16.84 23.57 -42.46
CA LYS A 1082 16.52 22.42 -43.31
C LYS A 1082 15.01 22.25 -43.48
N LEU A 1083 14.38 23.30 -44.00
CA LEU A 1083 12.92 23.41 -44.14
C LEU A 1083 12.36 22.53 -45.28
N ASP A 1084 13.20 22.16 -46.25
CA ASP A 1084 12.84 21.26 -47.36
C ASP A 1084 13.04 19.76 -47.03
N ASP A 1085 13.39 19.41 -45.78
CA ASP A 1085 13.57 18.02 -45.37
C ASP A 1085 12.20 17.29 -45.28
N PRO A 1086 12.03 16.13 -45.96
CA PRO A 1086 10.75 15.44 -46.05
C PRO A 1086 10.19 14.96 -44.70
N ARG A 1087 11.01 14.91 -43.63
CA ARG A 1087 10.60 14.50 -42.28
C ARG A 1087 9.91 15.62 -41.50
N LEU A 1088 10.08 16.88 -41.90
CA LEU A 1088 9.57 18.04 -41.14
C LEU A 1088 8.03 18.04 -41.06
N GLY A 1089 7.35 17.94 -42.21
CA GLY A 1089 5.90 17.91 -42.30
C GLY A 1089 5.24 16.81 -41.46
N PRO A 1090 5.59 15.52 -41.69
CA PRO A 1090 5.07 14.41 -40.90
C PRO A 1090 5.31 14.56 -39.40
N SER A 1091 6.47 15.06 -38.98
CA SER A 1091 6.78 15.25 -37.56
C SER A 1091 5.97 16.38 -36.92
N MET A 1092 5.76 17.49 -37.63
CA MET A 1092 4.85 18.55 -37.15
C MET A 1092 3.40 18.06 -37.05
N ILE A 1093 2.95 17.21 -37.99
CA ILE A 1093 1.61 16.61 -37.95
C ILE A 1093 1.46 15.65 -36.76
N ALA A 1094 2.44 14.79 -36.52
CA ALA A 1094 2.46 13.86 -35.39
C ALA A 1094 2.45 14.60 -34.05
N LEU A 1095 3.34 15.60 -33.88
CA LEU A 1095 3.38 16.47 -32.70
C LEU A 1095 2.03 17.17 -32.46
N GLY A 1096 1.45 17.79 -33.50
CA GLY A 1096 0.19 18.53 -33.38
C GLY A 1096 -1.02 17.65 -33.06
N LYS A 1097 -1.03 16.39 -33.52
CA LYS A 1097 -2.10 15.41 -33.20
C LYS A 1097 -2.10 14.99 -31.73
N VAL A 1098 -0.93 14.88 -31.10
CA VAL A 1098 -0.80 14.44 -29.70
C VAL A 1098 -0.84 15.62 -28.72
N MET A 1099 -0.12 16.71 -29.03
CA MET A 1099 0.06 17.86 -28.12
C MET A 1099 -0.89 19.03 -28.39
N GLY A 1100 -1.69 18.97 -29.46
CA GLY A 1100 -2.54 20.07 -29.93
C GLY A 1100 -1.77 21.10 -30.77
N PHE A 1101 -2.52 21.90 -31.53
CA PHE A 1101 -1.96 22.82 -32.52
C PHE A 1101 -1.15 23.98 -31.91
N SER A 1102 -1.43 24.40 -30.67
CA SER A 1102 -0.75 25.53 -30.02
C SER A 1102 0.75 25.32 -29.84
N VAL A 1103 1.21 24.07 -29.73
CA VAL A 1103 2.65 23.74 -29.66
C VAL A 1103 3.36 23.98 -31.00
N LEU A 1104 2.61 24.05 -32.11
CA LEU A 1104 3.16 24.30 -33.45
C LEU A 1104 3.27 25.79 -33.82
N GLU A 1105 2.63 26.72 -33.09
CA GLU A 1105 2.52 28.14 -33.47
C GLU A 1105 3.87 28.75 -33.88
N LYS A 1106 4.89 28.61 -33.04
CA LYS A 1106 6.25 29.14 -33.30
C LYS A 1106 6.91 28.53 -34.55
N TYR A 1107 6.58 27.30 -34.91
CA TYR A 1107 7.11 26.64 -36.11
C TYR A 1107 6.31 27.07 -37.36
N VAL A 1108 4.99 27.26 -37.20
CA VAL A 1108 4.10 27.79 -38.23
C VAL A 1108 4.52 29.20 -38.61
N ASP A 1109 4.72 30.10 -37.65
CA ASP A 1109 5.15 31.49 -37.88
C ASP A 1109 6.47 31.57 -38.69
N ILE A 1110 7.44 30.70 -38.40
CA ILE A 1110 8.72 30.64 -39.12
C ILE A 1110 8.52 30.20 -40.57
N LEU A 1111 7.65 29.22 -40.83
CA LEU A 1111 7.33 28.77 -42.19
C LEU A 1111 6.47 29.79 -42.96
N ASP A 1112 5.51 30.43 -42.29
CA ASP A 1112 4.60 31.45 -42.83
C ASP A 1112 5.40 32.69 -43.28
N SER A 1113 6.37 33.12 -42.45
CA SER A 1113 7.29 34.23 -42.77
C SER A 1113 8.13 34.04 -44.04
N LYS A 1114 8.25 32.80 -44.55
CA LYS A 1114 9.02 32.45 -45.74
C LYS A 1114 8.16 32.23 -47.00
N LEU A 1115 6.83 32.26 -46.90
CA LEU A 1115 5.80 32.20 -47.98
C LEU A 1115 5.82 31.01 -48.96
N GLN A 1116 6.97 30.38 -49.23
CA GLN A 1116 7.10 29.24 -50.14
C GLN A 1116 6.55 27.93 -49.54
N TYR A 1117 6.25 27.91 -48.24
CA TYR A 1117 5.81 26.74 -47.48
C TYR A 1117 4.29 26.68 -47.24
N SER A 1118 3.48 27.59 -47.80
CA SER A 1118 2.02 27.64 -47.57
C SER A 1118 1.29 26.31 -47.83
N LYS A 1119 1.71 25.55 -48.85
CA LYS A 1119 1.17 24.20 -49.13
C LYS A 1119 1.45 23.20 -48.00
N LEU A 1120 2.63 23.27 -47.39
CA LEU A 1120 3.01 22.45 -46.24
C LEU A 1120 2.21 22.85 -45.00
N LEU A 1121 2.02 24.15 -44.77
CA LEU A 1121 1.19 24.67 -43.68
C LEU A 1121 -0.28 24.24 -43.78
N MET A 1122 -0.88 24.33 -44.98
CA MET A 1122 -2.22 23.81 -45.25
C MET A 1122 -2.33 22.31 -44.94
N GLN A 1123 -1.35 21.51 -45.37
CA GLN A 1123 -1.32 20.07 -45.09
C GLN A 1123 -1.20 19.77 -43.59
N ILE A 1124 -0.32 20.49 -42.87
CA ILE A 1124 -0.16 20.33 -41.41
C ILE A 1124 -1.47 20.68 -40.69
N TYR A 1125 -2.06 21.83 -40.99
CA TYR A 1125 -3.29 22.30 -40.34
C TYR A 1125 -4.46 21.34 -40.58
N ALA A 1126 -4.65 20.86 -41.81
CA ALA A 1126 -5.72 19.91 -42.13
C ALA A 1126 -5.54 18.57 -41.42
N GLN A 1127 -4.34 17.97 -41.50
CA GLN A 1127 -4.09 16.64 -40.94
C GLN A 1127 -4.05 16.59 -39.41
N VAL A 1128 -3.66 17.69 -38.73
CA VAL A 1128 -3.79 17.80 -37.27
C VAL A 1128 -5.26 17.82 -36.84
N ASN A 1129 -6.12 18.52 -37.59
CA ASN A 1129 -7.57 18.58 -37.33
C ASN A 1129 -8.36 17.37 -37.87
N GLY A 1130 -7.70 16.34 -38.40
CA GLY A 1130 -8.35 15.15 -38.97
C GLY A 1130 -9.19 15.40 -40.23
N LYS A 1131 -9.03 16.56 -40.87
CA LYS A 1131 -9.78 17.00 -42.07
C LYS A 1131 -8.94 16.85 -43.34
N ASN A 1132 -9.60 16.82 -44.50
CA ASN A 1132 -8.91 16.95 -45.79
C ASN A 1132 -8.53 18.43 -46.05
N VAL A 1133 -7.50 18.68 -46.86
CA VAL A 1133 -7.06 20.03 -47.26
C VAL A 1133 -8.15 20.76 -48.07
N ASP A 1134 -8.97 20.00 -48.82
CA ASP A 1134 -10.08 20.53 -49.63
C ASP A 1134 -11.37 20.79 -48.82
N ASP A 1135 -11.34 20.64 -47.49
CA ASP A 1135 -12.49 20.90 -46.62
C ASP A 1135 -12.97 22.36 -46.71
N PRO A 1136 -14.28 22.63 -46.87
CA PRO A 1136 -14.79 23.97 -47.19
C PRO A 1136 -14.64 25.00 -46.06
N ASP A 1137 -14.50 24.56 -44.80
CA ASP A 1137 -14.23 25.46 -43.67
C ASP A 1137 -12.74 25.84 -43.67
N LEU A 1138 -11.86 24.84 -43.88
CA LEU A 1138 -10.41 25.06 -43.97
C LEU A 1138 -10.04 25.92 -45.18
N GLN A 1139 -10.71 25.74 -46.31
CA GLN A 1139 -10.53 26.55 -47.52
C GLN A 1139 -10.89 28.04 -47.30
N GLN A 1140 -11.77 28.37 -46.34
CA GLN A 1140 -12.01 29.76 -45.93
C GLN A 1140 -10.88 30.27 -45.02
N PHE A 1141 -10.44 29.47 -44.06
CA PHE A 1141 -9.32 29.79 -43.17
C PHE A 1141 -7.99 30.01 -43.94
N PHE A 1142 -7.68 29.15 -44.90
CA PHE A 1142 -6.47 29.26 -45.73
C PHE A 1142 -6.45 30.51 -46.60
N LYS A 1143 -7.61 30.97 -47.09
CA LYS A 1143 -7.75 32.26 -47.79
C LYS A 1143 -7.57 33.45 -46.85
N PHE A 1144 -8.14 33.38 -45.63
CA PHE A 1144 -7.92 34.39 -44.60
C PHE A 1144 -6.43 34.48 -44.18
N LYS A 1145 -5.71 33.35 -44.19
CA LYS A 1145 -4.26 33.27 -43.94
C LYS A 1145 -3.38 33.55 -45.17
N CYS A 1146 -3.95 33.86 -46.34
CA CYS A 1146 -3.22 34.06 -47.59
C CYS A 1146 -2.31 32.88 -48.00
N TRP A 1147 -2.70 31.65 -47.66
CA TRP A 1147 -2.00 30.42 -48.04
C TRP A 1147 -2.44 29.85 -49.42
N ILE A 1148 -3.51 30.43 -49.99
CA ILE A 1148 -4.10 30.12 -51.31
C ILE A 1148 -4.32 31.42 -52.08
#